data_AF-A0A2V8PD87-F1
#
_entry.id   AF-A0A2V8PD87-F1
#
_cell.length_a   1.000
_cell.length_b   1.000
_cell.length_c   1.000
_cell.angle_alpha   90.00
_cell.angle_beta   90.00
_cell.angle_gamma   90.00
#
_symmetry.space_group_name_H-M   'P 1'
#
loop_
_entity.id
_entity.type
_entity.pdbx_description
1 polymer ?
#
loop_
_entity_poly.entity_id
_entity_poly.type
_entity_poly.pdbx_seq_one_letter_code
_entity_poly.pdbx_strand_id
1 'polypeptide(L)'
;MQVLVNASTAQLERAFAEHVDTCSYRYDAWLLGLVNEHIQSQLAVGGANRQESGLYLGAYAWVEDLHPSTDEVALAQVPPDIAKQFPDTSPLMTDAQNGGFIHAPSIQHADAAAVLRAGFLAAEANGATSGELSINLSSDRVRVALALIEGIRNGQSLGALLGYQFELGLHDDHDLAEVDKFIYPLRKQFPLVADAMASTATDPNVPIEAIEARNVLDGKKLIDQITKSNNTLYPWGVTGLPPATAAEQDALNAEADALRNAYDAIADLALAEGVYQAAQGNYDRVASTIAAYTTGNFPPEPGIVDTAPPGVGLTHRFAIQFRPGLAAPAGATPRAQAEPAVDDWLSGMLPPLDQIAYTVIWADPITTTPQQQTITLADLGLRPIDVLYLLKPDNVQTMAELDDRIQRHVATTWKPRPDAKITIQYMVAPAGKFSVFESGALLRNLRSLLAQSRPLRPTDILRANDASRKDNSTVFVDQTRLSAPLASLTTLAGDIDTFVNTTLAPLLLDTAANRAQIIAKVDTFLSDAVALLERAARLALPSSGWGFIYAWSHQAFTDLLKQIGDLVTRWTKKLTDFGNALNAYDLLPNTTSTADRFLALQAAELVVSSKLDPLLATPVLMRAALPAKANALQNRLTQFQAIQKNGGTSFATVLSSTTALSTAEFDTQPFDISLMGDQAITITQDISRALSSQLAVAKARIAAVNGHLGDANSAASSSDKVAALSAAAKALLGDDFQIIPEFTVSAAQGTEWGNAINASTSGDLFTYAKTTLKIDFPVDEWFYGAARVRQPLRYWESALMLASAFGLAPPPLTAIQLPFAAGEPWRALEFPAKPAITSDRLLYTCVYSQKFNPAARQCGVLLDEWTEVIPATKRDTAITFNYDRPDNEPPQTILLVVSASNGGSWQWADLVGALNETLDLAKKRAVEPAFLDPTVYSRFLPATVTASTSYGITIATALTVANGVIERLQGGPHA
;
A
#
# COMPACT_ATOMS: atom_id res chain seq x y z
N MET A 1 7.09 -48.69 -43.50
CA MET A 1 8.28 -47.84 -43.25
C MET A 1 8.17 -46.41 -43.81
N GLN A 2 7.42 -46.13 -44.88
CA GLN A 2 7.31 -44.75 -45.43
C GLN A 2 6.73 -43.70 -44.45
N VAL A 3 5.90 -44.12 -43.49
CA VAL A 3 5.26 -43.21 -42.51
C VAL A 3 6.25 -42.62 -41.50
N LEU A 4 7.40 -43.27 -41.25
CA LEU A 4 8.37 -42.85 -40.23
C LEU A 4 9.47 -41.92 -40.78
N VAL A 5 9.48 -41.66 -42.10
CA VAL A 5 10.55 -40.90 -42.79
C VAL A 5 10.61 -39.43 -42.36
N ASN A 6 9.49 -38.84 -41.94
CA ASN A 6 9.39 -37.45 -41.50
C ASN A 6 9.23 -37.30 -39.98
N ALA A 7 9.37 -38.38 -39.21
CA ALA A 7 9.20 -38.35 -37.76
C ALA A 7 10.45 -37.76 -37.07
N SER A 8 10.24 -36.99 -36.00
CA SER A 8 11.37 -36.42 -35.25
C SER A 8 12.16 -37.51 -34.53
N THR A 9 13.44 -37.24 -34.21
CA THR A 9 14.31 -38.23 -33.54
C THR A 9 13.72 -38.72 -32.22
N ALA A 10 13.04 -37.85 -31.47
CA ALA A 10 12.35 -38.24 -30.22
C ALA A 10 11.13 -39.13 -30.48
N GLN A 11 10.39 -38.93 -31.57
CA GLN A 11 9.29 -39.81 -31.97
C GLN A 11 9.80 -41.17 -32.47
N LEU A 12 10.92 -41.18 -33.19
CA LEU A 12 11.58 -42.42 -33.63
C LEU A 12 12.14 -43.21 -32.45
N GLU A 13 12.77 -42.54 -31.48
CA GLU A 13 13.22 -43.15 -30.23
C GLU A 13 12.03 -43.72 -29.44
N ARG A 14 10.95 -42.95 -29.26
CA ARG A 14 9.75 -43.39 -28.55
C ARG A 14 9.11 -44.60 -29.23
N ALA A 15 8.93 -44.55 -30.55
CA ALA A 15 8.36 -45.66 -31.32
C ALA A 15 9.26 -46.89 -31.32
N PHE A 16 10.59 -46.70 -31.33
CA PHE A 16 11.55 -47.79 -31.20
C PHE A 16 11.52 -48.40 -29.79
N ALA A 17 11.49 -47.57 -28.74
CA ALA A 17 11.37 -48.01 -27.36
C ALA A 17 10.06 -48.76 -27.13
N GLU A 18 8.91 -48.23 -27.61
CA GLU A 18 7.61 -48.91 -27.55
C GLU A 18 7.61 -50.25 -28.31
N HIS A 19 8.30 -50.31 -29.45
CA HIS A 19 8.43 -51.55 -30.22
C HIS A 19 9.30 -52.59 -29.49
N VAL A 20 10.47 -52.17 -28.98
CA VAL A 20 11.35 -53.02 -28.17
C VAL A 20 10.60 -53.50 -26.93
N ASP A 21 9.89 -52.63 -26.24
CA ASP A 21 9.06 -52.93 -25.07
C ASP A 21 7.99 -53.99 -25.37
N THR A 22 7.23 -53.81 -26.45
CA THR A 22 6.23 -54.77 -26.92
C THR A 22 6.87 -56.13 -27.27
N CYS A 23 8.08 -56.11 -27.84
CA CYS A 23 8.83 -57.31 -28.20
C CYS A 23 9.64 -57.92 -27.03
N SER A 24 9.74 -57.25 -25.87
CA SER A 24 10.60 -57.69 -24.76
C SER A 24 9.84 -58.27 -23.59
N TYR A 25 8.68 -57.70 -23.22
CA TYR A 25 7.99 -58.11 -21.97
C TYR A 25 6.49 -58.35 -22.10
N ARG A 26 5.83 -57.98 -23.21
CA ARG A 26 4.38 -58.18 -23.39
C ARG A 26 4.05 -59.55 -23.97
N TYR A 27 3.92 -60.55 -23.07
CA TYR A 27 3.50 -61.91 -23.42
C TYR A 27 2.17 -61.96 -24.19
N ASP A 28 1.22 -61.07 -23.85
CA ASP A 28 -0.08 -60.98 -24.52
C ASP A 28 0.05 -60.52 -25.98
N ALA A 29 0.96 -59.58 -26.27
CA ALA A 29 1.21 -59.11 -27.63
C ALA A 29 1.79 -60.21 -28.54
N TRP A 30 2.56 -61.15 -28.00
CA TRP A 30 3.11 -62.27 -28.76
C TRP A 30 2.05 -63.32 -29.10
N LEU A 31 1.20 -63.66 -28.13
CA LEU A 31 0.04 -64.55 -28.33
C LEU A 31 -0.92 -63.98 -29.38
N LEU A 32 -1.24 -62.69 -29.27
CA LEU A 32 -2.14 -62.01 -30.21
C LEU A 32 -1.50 -61.75 -31.58
N GLY A 33 -0.16 -61.80 -31.70
CA GLY A 33 0.53 -61.75 -32.98
C GLY A 33 0.15 -62.89 -33.92
N LEU A 34 -0.04 -64.10 -33.38
CA LEU A 34 -0.53 -65.27 -34.13
C LEU A 34 -1.99 -65.09 -34.56
N VAL A 35 -2.82 -64.49 -33.69
CA VAL A 35 -4.21 -64.15 -34.02
C VAL A 35 -4.25 -63.11 -35.14
N ASN A 36 -3.35 -62.11 -35.13
CA ASN A 36 -3.28 -61.11 -36.18
C ASN A 36 -2.79 -61.70 -37.52
N GLU A 37 -1.83 -62.62 -37.50
CA GLU A 37 -1.42 -63.37 -38.72
C GLU A 37 -2.56 -64.24 -39.25
N HIS A 38 -3.33 -64.88 -38.36
CA HIS A 38 -4.53 -65.63 -38.71
C HIS A 38 -5.65 -64.74 -39.29
N ILE A 39 -5.86 -63.54 -38.75
CA ILE A 39 -6.77 -62.55 -39.36
C ILE A 39 -6.28 -62.18 -40.76
N GLN A 40 -4.99 -61.85 -40.91
CA GLN A 40 -4.41 -61.48 -42.20
C GLN A 40 -4.50 -62.63 -43.22
N SER A 41 -4.31 -63.87 -42.79
CA SER A 41 -4.44 -65.04 -43.66
C SER A 41 -5.90 -65.32 -44.04
N GLN A 42 -6.86 -65.16 -43.12
CA GLN A 42 -8.30 -65.23 -43.44
C GLN A 42 -8.72 -64.14 -44.42
N LEU A 43 -8.20 -62.92 -44.28
CA LEU A 43 -8.41 -61.83 -45.24
C LEU A 43 -7.75 -62.12 -46.60
N ALA A 44 -6.61 -62.82 -46.63
CA ALA A 44 -5.88 -63.16 -47.86
C ALA A 44 -6.50 -64.35 -48.65
N VAL A 45 -7.17 -65.29 -47.98
CA VAL A 45 -7.83 -66.46 -48.61
C VAL A 45 -9.00 -66.06 -49.53
N GLY A 46 -9.50 -64.82 -49.44
CA GLY A 46 -10.59 -64.29 -50.28
C GLY A 46 -10.27 -64.07 -51.77
N GLY A 47 -9.03 -64.31 -52.21
CA GLY A 47 -8.61 -64.15 -53.61
C GLY A 47 -8.38 -62.70 -54.03
N ALA A 48 -7.41 -62.50 -54.94
CA ALA A 48 -6.86 -61.19 -55.33
C ALA A 48 -7.84 -60.15 -55.95
N ASN A 49 -9.14 -60.44 -56.02
CA ASN A 49 -10.17 -59.55 -56.59
C ASN A 49 -11.42 -59.37 -55.72
N ARG A 50 -11.41 -59.76 -54.43
CA ARG A 50 -12.45 -59.37 -53.47
C ARG A 50 -11.85 -58.55 -52.33
N GLN A 51 -11.69 -57.25 -52.56
CA GLN A 51 -11.78 -56.27 -51.48
C GLN A 51 -13.25 -55.93 -51.27
N GLU A 52 -14.03 -56.83 -50.67
CA GLU A 52 -15.18 -56.37 -49.90
C GLU A 52 -14.68 -56.12 -48.48
N SER A 53 -14.14 -54.94 -48.27
CA SER A 53 -13.81 -54.40 -46.96
C SER A 53 -15.11 -54.08 -46.21
N GLY A 54 -15.75 -55.12 -45.67
CA GLY A 54 -16.92 -55.02 -44.81
C GLY A 54 -16.62 -55.63 -43.43
N LEU A 55 -16.80 -54.85 -42.38
CA LEU A 55 -16.82 -55.34 -41.01
C LEU A 55 -18.24 -55.88 -40.73
N TYR A 56 -18.39 -57.19 -40.52
CA TYR A 56 -19.68 -57.76 -40.10
C TYR A 56 -19.86 -57.51 -38.59
N LEU A 57 -20.47 -56.38 -38.24
CA LEU A 57 -20.84 -56.03 -36.86
C LEU A 57 -22.21 -56.65 -36.53
N GLY A 58 -22.21 -57.70 -35.71
CA GLY A 58 -23.38 -58.14 -34.97
C GLY A 58 -23.26 -57.66 -33.52
N ALA A 59 -24.12 -56.75 -33.10
CA ALA A 59 -24.25 -56.38 -31.70
C ALA A 59 -25.46 -57.12 -31.11
N TYR A 60 -25.24 -57.88 -30.04
CA TYR A 60 -26.30 -58.42 -29.21
C TYR A 60 -26.00 -58.03 -27.76
N ALA A 61 -27.02 -57.56 -27.06
CA ALA A 61 -26.96 -57.31 -25.63
C ALA A 61 -28.03 -58.17 -24.96
N TRP A 62 -27.66 -58.74 -23.82
CA TRP A 62 -28.55 -59.47 -22.94
C TRP A 62 -28.76 -58.56 -21.72
N VAL A 63 -30.00 -58.40 -21.25
CA VAL A 63 -30.29 -57.85 -19.91
C VAL A 63 -30.91 -58.98 -19.08
N GLU A 64 -30.21 -59.38 -18.02
CA GLU A 64 -30.56 -60.46 -17.09
C GLU A 64 -31.30 -59.84 -15.89
N ASP A 65 -32.19 -60.60 -15.23
CA ASP A 65 -32.88 -60.16 -14.00
C ASP A 65 -33.62 -58.80 -14.09
N LEU A 66 -34.36 -58.59 -15.18
CA LEU A 66 -35.31 -57.48 -15.27
C LEU A 66 -36.46 -57.67 -14.28
N HIS A 67 -36.43 -56.90 -13.19
CA HIS A 67 -37.54 -56.76 -12.27
C HIS A 67 -38.36 -55.51 -12.59
N PRO A 68 -39.70 -55.56 -12.50
CA PRO A 68 -40.50 -54.33 -12.48
C PRO A 68 -40.02 -53.43 -11.34
N SER A 69 -39.84 -52.14 -11.61
CA SER A 69 -39.60 -51.16 -10.55
C SER A 69 -40.72 -51.29 -9.50
N THR A 70 -40.32 -51.36 -8.24
CA THR A 70 -41.23 -51.40 -7.09
C THR A 70 -41.62 -50.00 -6.60
N ASP A 71 -41.24 -48.95 -7.34
CA ASP A 71 -41.41 -47.57 -6.91
C ASP A 71 -42.90 -47.17 -7.00
N GLU A 72 -43.46 -46.77 -5.87
CA GLU A 72 -44.85 -46.32 -5.78
C GLU A 72 -44.98 -44.91 -6.35
N VAL A 73 -45.47 -44.80 -7.59
CA VAL A 73 -45.79 -43.50 -8.20
C VAL A 73 -47.21 -43.09 -7.79
N ALA A 74 -47.34 -41.92 -7.15
CA ALA A 74 -48.61 -41.38 -6.66
C ALA A 74 -49.17 -40.29 -7.60
N LEU A 75 -50.46 -39.94 -7.46
CA LEU A 75 -51.07 -38.81 -8.17
C LEU A 75 -50.47 -37.48 -7.68
N ALA A 76 -49.95 -36.67 -8.60
CA ALA A 76 -49.39 -35.36 -8.32
C ALA A 76 -50.47 -34.38 -7.83
N GLN A 77 -50.28 -33.78 -6.65
CA GLN A 77 -51.13 -32.67 -6.21
C GLN A 77 -50.61 -31.34 -6.78
N VAL A 78 -51.15 -30.94 -7.93
CA VAL A 78 -50.78 -29.70 -8.61
C VAL A 78 -51.84 -28.61 -8.38
N PRO A 79 -51.44 -27.38 -7.99
CA PRO A 79 -52.36 -26.25 -7.90
C PRO A 79 -53.18 -26.04 -9.19
N PRO A 80 -54.48 -25.66 -9.11
CA PRO A 80 -55.39 -25.61 -10.27
C PRO A 80 -54.98 -24.64 -11.38
N ASP A 81 -54.13 -23.67 -11.08
CA ASP A 81 -53.55 -22.68 -11.97
C ASP A 81 -52.37 -23.24 -12.79
N ILE A 82 -51.55 -24.10 -12.19
CA ILE A 82 -50.45 -24.80 -12.87
C ILE A 82 -50.97 -26.00 -13.67
N ALA A 83 -51.99 -26.71 -13.15
CA ALA A 83 -52.62 -27.83 -13.83
C ALA A 83 -53.17 -27.47 -15.24
N LYS A 84 -53.59 -26.22 -15.44
CA LYS A 84 -54.06 -25.70 -16.75
C LYS A 84 -52.97 -25.57 -17.82
N GLN A 85 -51.69 -25.62 -17.44
CA GLN A 85 -50.55 -25.48 -18.36
C GLN A 85 -50.16 -26.82 -19.00
N PHE A 86 -50.65 -27.95 -18.48
CA PHE A 86 -50.41 -29.27 -19.05
C PHE A 86 -51.51 -29.63 -20.06
N PRO A 87 -51.16 -29.89 -21.34
CA PRO A 87 -52.13 -30.07 -22.42
C PRO A 87 -52.81 -31.45 -22.45
N ASP A 88 -52.33 -32.42 -21.67
CA ASP A 88 -52.76 -33.82 -21.70
C ASP A 88 -53.67 -34.17 -20.52
N THR A 89 -54.67 -35.03 -20.74
CA THR A 89 -55.64 -35.48 -19.73
C THR A 89 -55.12 -36.62 -18.85
N SER A 90 -53.92 -37.11 -19.12
CA SER A 90 -53.24 -38.13 -18.32
C SER A 90 -52.98 -37.60 -16.90
N PRO A 91 -53.31 -38.35 -15.84
CA PRO A 91 -53.02 -37.92 -14.48
C PRO A 91 -51.51 -37.72 -14.32
N LEU A 92 -51.10 -36.53 -13.87
CA LEU A 92 -49.70 -36.28 -13.51
C LEU A 92 -49.35 -37.19 -12.33
N MET A 93 -48.22 -37.89 -12.43
CA MET A 93 -47.76 -38.81 -11.41
C MET A 93 -46.47 -38.25 -10.79
N THR A 94 -46.33 -38.36 -9.47
CA THR A 94 -45.13 -38.01 -8.70
C THR A 94 -44.49 -39.26 -8.16
N ASP A 95 -43.20 -39.40 -8.40
CA ASP A 95 -42.36 -40.39 -7.75
C ASP A 95 -41.85 -39.82 -6.42
N ALA A 96 -42.04 -40.56 -5.32
CA ALA A 96 -41.60 -40.17 -3.99
C ALA A 96 -40.06 -40.12 -3.88
N GLN A 97 -39.32 -40.83 -4.74
CA GLN A 97 -37.86 -40.82 -4.78
C GLN A 97 -37.29 -39.68 -5.64
N ASN A 98 -38.12 -39.01 -6.44
CA ASN A 98 -37.69 -37.88 -7.25
C ASN A 98 -37.57 -36.61 -6.40
N GLY A 99 -36.34 -36.24 -6.01
CA GLY A 99 -36.14 -35.01 -5.21
C GLY A 99 -36.37 -33.68 -5.94
N GLY A 100 -36.76 -33.65 -7.23
CA GLY A 100 -37.06 -32.42 -7.99
C GLY A 100 -35.84 -31.67 -8.56
N PHE A 101 -35.97 -30.37 -8.78
CA PHE A 101 -34.94 -29.49 -9.38
C PHE A 101 -34.49 -28.38 -8.42
N ILE A 102 -33.24 -27.94 -8.55
CA ILE A 102 -32.72 -26.75 -7.87
C ILE A 102 -32.36 -25.71 -8.92
N HIS A 103 -32.95 -24.52 -8.81
CA HIS A 103 -32.58 -23.35 -9.62
C HIS A 103 -31.47 -22.58 -8.91
N ALA A 104 -30.38 -22.34 -9.61
CA ALA A 104 -29.18 -21.71 -9.08
C ALA A 104 -28.73 -20.49 -9.92
N PRO A 105 -28.09 -19.49 -9.30
CA PRO A 105 -27.74 -18.22 -9.96
C PRO A 105 -26.61 -18.33 -11.00
N SER A 106 -25.89 -19.45 -11.04
CA SER A 106 -24.90 -19.80 -12.06
C SER A 106 -24.73 -21.32 -12.16
N ILE A 107 -24.02 -21.79 -13.20
CA ILE A 107 -23.68 -23.21 -13.38
C ILE A 107 -22.87 -23.74 -12.20
N GLN A 108 -21.87 -22.98 -11.74
CA GLN A 108 -21.04 -23.37 -10.60
C GLN A 108 -21.87 -23.56 -9.32
N HIS A 109 -22.89 -22.72 -9.11
CA HIS A 109 -23.81 -22.87 -7.99
C HIS A 109 -24.71 -24.11 -8.17
N ALA A 110 -25.15 -24.41 -9.40
CA ALA A 110 -25.94 -25.60 -9.68
C ALA A 110 -25.13 -26.89 -9.46
N ASP A 111 -23.85 -26.92 -9.87
CA ASP A 111 -22.96 -28.05 -9.67
C ASP A 111 -22.73 -28.29 -8.17
N ALA A 112 -22.44 -27.23 -7.41
CA ALA A 112 -22.26 -27.33 -5.97
C ALA A 112 -23.55 -27.85 -5.27
N ALA A 113 -24.71 -27.31 -5.66
CA ALA A 113 -26.00 -27.76 -5.15
C ALA A 113 -26.30 -29.23 -5.51
N ALA A 114 -25.92 -29.67 -6.72
CA ALA A 114 -26.08 -31.05 -7.15
C ALA A 114 -25.25 -32.02 -6.29
N VAL A 115 -23.98 -31.67 -6.03
CA VAL A 115 -23.08 -32.48 -5.19
C VAL A 115 -23.57 -32.55 -3.75
N LEU A 116 -23.94 -31.41 -3.15
CA LEU A 116 -24.49 -31.36 -1.79
C LEU A 116 -25.74 -32.24 -1.67
N ARG A 117 -26.64 -32.14 -2.66
CA ARG A 117 -27.87 -32.90 -2.68
C ARG A 117 -27.65 -34.40 -2.90
N ALA A 118 -26.74 -34.79 -3.79
CA ALA A 118 -26.38 -36.19 -3.98
C ALA A 118 -25.80 -36.79 -2.70
N GLY A 119 -24.96 -36.02 -1.99
CA GLY A 119 -24.45 -36.41 -0.67
C GLY A 119 -25.55 -36.58 0.37
N PHE A 120 -26.50 -35.64 0.46
CA PHE A 120 -27.64 -35.71 1.36
C PHE A 120 -28.49 -36.98 1.11
N LEU A 121 -28.87 -37.23 -0.15
CA LEU A 121 -29.66 -38.40 -0.52
C LEU A 121 -28.91 -39.72 -0.22
N ALA A 122 -27.60 -39.76 -0.46
CA ALA A 122 -26.77 -40.92 -0.14
C ALA A 122 -26.67 -41.15 1.39
N ALA A 123 -26.64 -40.09 2.19
CA ALA A 123 -26.63 -40.20 3.66
C ALA A 123 -27.98 -40.74 4.18
N GLU A 124 -29.10 -40.21 3.68
CA GLU A 124 -30.45 -40.71 4.03
C GLU A 124 -30.63 -42.19 3.65
N ALA A 125 -30.18 -42.60 2.46
CA ALA A 125 -30.23 -43.99 2.02
C ALA A 125 -29.45 -44.95 2.93
N ASN A 126 -28.39 -44.47 3.58
CA ASN A 126 -27.59 -45.24 4.55
C ASN A 126 -28.15 -45.20 5.99
N GLY A 127 -29.36 -44.66 6.18
CA GLY A 127 -30.04 -44.62 7.47
C GLY A 127 -29.61 -43.47 8.39
N ALA A 128 -28.94 -42.44 7.85
CA ALA A 128 -28.69 -41.22 8.61
C ALA A 128 -30.02 -40.51 8.91
N THR A 129 -30.26 -40.19 10.19
CA THR A 129 -31.48 -39.49 10.65
C THR A 129 -31.20 -38.06 11.14
N SER A 130 -29.94 -37.63 11.01
CA SER A 130 -29.36 -36.39 11.53
C SER A 130 -29.40 -35.21 10.55
N GLY A 131 -29.89 -35.40 9.31
CA GLY A 131 -29.90 -34.35 8.29
C GLY A 131 -28.50 -33.97 7.80
N GLU A 132 -27.55 -34.90 7.79
CA GLU A 132 -26.19 -34.68 7.31
C GLU A 132 -26.19 -34.14 5.86
N LEU A 133 -25.47 -33.05 5.61
CA LEU A 133 -25.44 -32.33 4.32
C LEU A 133 -26.76 -31.60 3.95
N SER A 134 -27.69 -31.43 4.89
CA SER A 134 -28.84 -30.54 4.74
C SER A 134 -28.43 -29.07 4.94
N ILE A 135 -27.90 -28.45 3.88
CA ILE A 135 -27.41 -27.08 3.92
C ILE A 135 -28.55 -26.06 3.82
N ASN A 136 -28.56 -25.05 4.70
CA ASN A 136 -29.47 -23.90 4.59
C ASN A 136 -28.71 -22.55 4.51
N LEU A 137 -28.65 -22.00 3.30
CA LEU A 137 -28.06 -20.69 2.99
C LEU A 137 -29.12 -19.57 2.89
N SER A 138 -30.07 -19.53 3.83
CA SER A 138 -30.99 -18.39 3.95
C SER A 138 -30.24 -17.08 4.20
N SER A 139 -30.78 -15.96 3.70
CA SER A 139 -30.10 -14.65 3.75
C SER A 139 -29.74 -14.22 5.18
N ASP A 140 -30.58 -14.53 6.17
CA ASP A 140 -30.32 -14.20 7.57
C ASP A 140 -29.14 -15.00 8.12
N ARG A 141 -29.10 -16.33 7.87
CA ARG A 141 -27.99 -17.20 8.30
C ARG A 141 -26.67 -16.81 7.62
N VAL A 142 -26.71 -16.52 6.32
CA VAL A 142 -25.52 -16.07 5.58
C VAL A 142 -24.98 -14.76 6.14
N ARG A 143 -25.85 -13.78 6.47
CA ARG A 143 -25.42 -12.51 7.05
C ARG A 143 -24.77 -12.70 8.42
N VAL A 144 -25.35 -13.54 9.28
CA VAL A 144 -24.77 -13.88 10.60
C VAL A 144 -23.41 -14.55 10.43
N ALA A 145 -23.29 -15.52 9.52
CA ALA A 145 -22.03 -16.20 9.25
C ALA A 145 -20.95 -15.26 8.70
N LEU A 146 -21.29 -14.37 7.76
CA LEU A 146 -20.35 -13.37 7.21
C LEU A 146 -19.87 -12.38 8.28
N ALA A 147 -20.76 -11.91 9.16
CA ALA A 147 -20.39 -11.01 10.26
C ALA A 147 -19.42 -11.69 11.25
N LEU A 148 -19.64 -12.97 11.56
CA LEU A 148 -18.73 -13.76 12.41
C LEU A 148 -17.38 -14.00 11.71
N ILE A 149 -17.38 -14.31 10.41
CA ILE A 149 -16.16 -14.45 9.60
C ILE A 149 -15.37 -13.14 9.56
N GLU A 150 -16.03 -11.98 9.39
CA GLU A 150 -15.39 -10.67 9.44
C GLU A 150 -14.78 -10.38 10.82
N GLY A 151 -15.49 -10.74 11.90
CA GLY A 151 -14.97 -10.67 13.26
C GLY A 151 -13.70 -11.50 13.47
N ILE A 152 -13.67 -12.75 12.96
CA ILE A 152 -12.47 -13.60 12.96
C ILE A 152 -11.37 -12.95 12.13
N ARG A 153 -11.71 -12.37 10.98
CA ARG A 153 -10.74 -11.69 10.11
C ARG A 153 -10.12 -10.44 10.74
N ASN A 154 -10.81 -9.84 11.71
CA ASN A 154 -10.31 -8.73 12.52
C ASN A 154 -9.53 -9.19 13.77
N GLY A 155 -9.23 -10.48 13.90
CA GLY A 155 -8.38 -11.05 14.95
C GLY A 155 -9.12 -11.42 16.25
N GLN A 156 -10.45 -11.46 16.24
CA GLN A 156 -11.25 -11.94 17.39
C GLN A 156 -11.41 -13.47 17.33
N SER A 157 -11.45 -14.14 18.49
CA SER A 157 -11.69 -15.59 18.52
C SER A 157 -13.18 -15.90 18.31
N LEU A 158 -13.48 -17.03 17.65
CA LEU A 158 -14.85 -17.47 17.44
C LEU A 158 -15.62 -17.63 18.76
N GLY A 159 -14.97 -18.17 19.81
CA GLY A 159 -15.56 -18.28 21.14
C GLY A 159 -15.96 -16.94 21.75
N ALA A 160 -15.18 -15.88 21.52
CA ALA A 160 -15.48 -14.53 22.00
C ALA A 160 -16.66 -13.91 21.26
N LEU A 161 -16.71 -14.04 19.93
CA LEU A 161 -17.79 -13.51 19.09
C LEU A 161 -19.14 -14.17 19.41
N LEU A 162 -19.14 -15.50 19.54
CA LEU A 162 -20.32 -16.27 19.94
C LEU A 162 -20.75 -15.91 21.37
N GLY A 163 -19.80 -15.81 22.30
CA GLY A 163 -20.09 -15.38 23.66
C GLY A 163 -20.69 -13.97 23.75
N TYR A 164 -20.19 -13.03 22.93
CA TYR A 164 -20.71 -11.67 22.88
C TYR A 164 -22.15 -11.63 22.38
N GLN A 165 -22.47 -12.39 21.33
CA GLN A 165 -23.85 -12.48 20.82
C GLN A 165 -24.80 -13.07 21.88
N PHE A 166 -24.39 -14.12 22.57
CA PHE A 166 -25.21 -14.74 23.62
C PHE A 166 -25.42 -13.81 24.82
N GLU A 167 -24.37 -13.12 25.29
CA GLU A 167 -24.50 -12.16 26.39
C GLU A 167 -25.33 -10.93 26.00
N LEU A 168 -25.22 -10.48 24.75
CA LEU A 168 -26.04 -9.39 24.22
C LEU A 168 -27.51 -9.81 24.10
N GLY A 169 -27.80 -11.01 23.60
CA GLY A 169 -29.16 -11.55 23.52
C GLY A 169 -29.83 -11.65 24.88
N LEU A 170 -29.10 -12.14 25.89
CA LEU A 170 -29.58 -12.17 27.28
C LEU A 170 -29.83 -10.77 27.86
N HIS A 171 -29.10 -9.75 27.39
CA HIS A 171 -29.21 -8.38 27.87
C HIS A 171 -30.28 -7.56 27.13
N ASP A 172 -30.55 -7.84 25.85
CA ASP A 172 -31.47 -7.04 25.03
C ASP A 172 -32.92 -7.60 25.02
N ASP A 173 -33.12 -8.90 25.24
CA ASP A 173 -34.44 -9.56 25.11
C ASP A 173 -35.18 -9.68 26.47
N HIS A 174 -35.88 -8.61 26.89
CA HIS A 174 -36.54 -8.51 28.21
C HIS A 174 -38.00 -8.99 28.25
N ASP A 175 -38.58 -9.46 27.15
CA ASP A 175 -40.02 -9.76 27.08
C ASP A 175 -40.44 -11.01 27.88
N LEU A 176 -39.49 -11.86 28.30
CA LEU A 176 -39.73 -13.14 28.98
C LEU A 176 -39.30 -13.15 30.47
N ALA A 177 -38.10 -12.67 30.82
CA ALA A 177 -37.61 -12.54 32.21
C ALA A 177 -36.26 -11.76 32.26
N GLU A 178 -35.92 -11.18 33.43
CA GLU A 178 -34.60 -10.56 33.66
C GLU A 178 -33.53 -11.64 33.89
N VAL A 179 -32.73 -11.94 32.86
CA VAL A 179 -31.76 -13.05 32.84
C VAL A 179 -30.29 -12.61 33.00
N ASP A 180 -30.00 -11.31 33.15
CA ASP A 180 -28.65 -10.76 33.36
C ASP A 180 -27.89 -11.42 34.53
N LYS A 181 -28.62 -11.84 35.57
CA LYS A 181 -28.07 -12.53 36.74
C LYS A 181 -27.36 -13.84 36.40
N PHE A 182 -27.62 -14.45 35.23
CA PHE A 182 -26.99 -15.69 34.78
C PHE A 182 -25.67 -15.47 34.02
N ILE A 183 -25.39 -14.25 33.54
CA ILE A 183 -24.17 -13.94 32.77
C ILE A 183 -22.91 -14.24 33.60
N TYR A 184 -22.85 -13.75 34.83
CA TYR A 184 -21.69 -13.96 35.72
C TYR A 184 -21.44 -15.45 36.05
N PRO A 185 -22.43 -16.25 36.50
CA PRO A 185 -22.28 -17.68 36.67
C PRO A 185 -21.83 -18.43 35.40
N LEU A 186 -22.31 -18.02 34.23
CA LEU A 186 -21.96 -18.65 32.95
C LEU A 186 -20.53 -18.32 32.51
N ARG A 187 -20.05 -17.09 32.71
CA ARG A 187 -18.64 -16.71 32.48
C ARG A 187 -17.68 -17.55 33.32
N LYS A 188 -18.03 -17.81 34.59
CA LYS A 188 -17.22 -18.64 35.49
C LYS A 188 -17.16 -20.10 35.03
N GLN A 189 -18.25 -20.61 34.49
CA GLN A 189 -18.33 -21.98 34.01
C GLN A 189 -17.66 -22.17 32.64
N PHE A 190 -17.66 -21.13 31.80
CA PHE A 190 -17.12 -21.13 30.44
C PHE A 190 -16.15 -19.95 30.19
N PRO A 191 -14.94 -19.96 30.78
CA PRO A 191 -14.00 -18.83 30.67
C PRO A 191 -13.29 -18.76 29.30
N LEU A 192 -13.11 -17.53 28.77
CA LEU A 192 -12.52 -17.24 27.45
C LEU A 192 -10.98 -17.27 27.41
N VAL A 193 -10.28 -16.79 28.44
CA VAL A 193 -8.81 -16.81 28.54
C VAL A 193 -8.39 -17.28 29.94
N ALA A 194 -7.70 -18.42 29.97
CA ALA A 194 -6.95 -18.98 31.11
C ALA A 194 -7.70 -19.28 32.42
N ASP A 195 -8.31 -20.47 32.48
CA ASP A 195 -8.36 -21.29 33.70
C ASP A 195 -8.34 -22.81 33.39
N ALA A 196 -7.61 -23.19 32.34
CA ALA A 196 -7.50 -24.58 31.87
C ALA A 196 -6.33 -25.38 32.49
N MET A 197 -5.56 -24.79 33.40
CA MET A 197 -4.44 -25.45 34.08
C MET A 197 -4.57 -25.32 35.60
N ALA A 198 -4.41 -26.43 36.32
CA ALA A 198 -4.55 -26.51 37.78
C ALA A 198 -3.57 -25.61 38.57
N SER A 199 -2.57 -25.01 37.93
CA SER A 199 -1.56 -24.13 38.55
C SER A 199 -1.91 -22.63 38.54
N THR A 200 -3.04 -22.22 37.95
CA THR A 200 -3.50 -20.82 37.93
C THR A 200 -4.82 -20.57 38.66
N ALA A 201 -5.40 -21.60 39.29
CA ALA A 201 -6.62 -21.48 40.07
C ALA A 201 -6.42 -20.50 41.24
N THR A 202 -7.17 -19.39 41.24
CA THR A 202 -7.16 -18.43 42.35
C THR A 202 -7.90 -18.99 43.58
N ASP A 203 -7.33 -18.73 44.77
CA ASP A 203 -7.86 -19.11 46.08
C ASP A 203 -9.28 -18.53 46.29
N PRO A 204 -10.25 -19.30 46.84
CA PRO A 204 -11.66 -18.90 47.01
C PRO A 204 -11.94 -17.60 47.81
N ASN A 205 -10.93 -16.91 48.32
CA ASN A 205 -11.06 -15.69 49.14
C ASN A 205 -10.53 -14.39 48.48
N VAL A 206 -10.24 -14.36 47.17
CA VAL A 206 -9.86 -13.10 46.48
C VAL A 206 -11.12 -12.31 46.07
N PRO A 207 -11.22 -11.00 46.37
CA PRO A 207 -12.35 -10.17 45.95
C PRO A 207 -12.52 -10.15 44.43
N ILE A 208 -13.71 -10.57 44.00
CA ILE A 208 -14.12 -10.87 42.62
C ILE A 208 -14.11 -9.64 41.70
N GLU A 209 -14.18 -8.44 42.24
CA GLU A 209 -14.51 -7.21 41.47
C GLU A 209 -13.38 -6.67 40.57
N ALA A 210 -12.15 -7.18 40.66
CA ALA A 210 -10.98 -6.64 39.94
C ALA A 210 -10.58 -7.38 38.65
N ILE A 211 -11.16 -8.55 38.35
CA ILE A 211 -10.92 -9.32 37.10
C ILE A 211 -12.15 -9.23 36.14
N GLU A 212 -13.28 -8.74 36.65
CA GLU A 212 -14.64 -8.91 36.12
C GLU A 212 -15.12 -7.91 35.06
N ALA A 213 -14.29 -6.96 34.62
CA ALA A 213 -14.75 -5.90 33.71
C ALA A 213 -14.43 -6.14 32.22
N ARG A 214 -13.71 -7.23 31.84
CA ARG A 214 -13.18 -7.37 30.47
C ARG A 214 -13.30 -8.73 29.78
N ASN A 215 -13.80 -9.77 30.44
CA ASN A 215 -13.90 -11.10 29.83
C ASN A 215 -15.37 -11.48 29.58
N VAL A 216 -15.68 -11.78 28.32
CA VAL A 216 -16.93 -12.39 27.83
C VAL A 216 -16.85 -13.92 28.01
N LEU A 217 -17.97 -14.63 28.11
CA LEU A 217 -17.99 -16.10 28.14
C LEU A 217 -17.51 -16.72 26.81
N ASP A 218 -16.99 -17.94 26.86
CA ASP A 218 -16.60 -18.69 25.66
C ASP A 218 -17.82 -19.43 25.09
N GLY A 219 -18.47 -18.82 24.09
CA GLY A 219 -19.67 -19.38 23.47
C GLY A 219 -19.44 -20.72 22.77
N LYS A 220 -18.20 -21.01 22.32
CA LYS A 220 -17.87 -22.29 21.69
C LYS A 220 -17.87 -23.43 22.70
N LYS A 221 -17.37 -23.19 23.92
CA LYS A 221 -17.40 -24.20 25.00
C LYS A 221 -18.82 -24.53 25.45
N LEU A 222 -19.70 -23.54 25.46
CA LEU A 222 -21.12 -23.73 25.76
C LEU A 222 -21.78 -24.66 24.72
N ILE A 223 -21.58 -24.40 23.42
CA ILE A 223 -22.08 -25.28 22.34
C ILE A 223 -21.51 -26.69 22.46
N ASP A 224 -20.20 -26.82 22.70
CA ASP A 224 -19.54 -28.13 22.84
C ASP A 224 -20.09 -28.92 24.03
N GLN A 225 -20.44 -28.24 25.12
CA GLN A 225 -21.04 -28.87 26.28
C GLN A 225 -22.46 -29.35 25.99
N ILE A 226 -23.30 -28.53 25.36
CA ILE A 226 -24.67 -28.91 24.94
C ILE A 226 -24.63 -30.12 24.01
N THR A 227 -23.70 -30.10 23.06
CA THR A 227 -23.52 -31.19 22.08
C THR A 227 -23.05 -32.48 22.76
N LYS A 228 -22.09 -32.40 23.69
CA LYS A 228 -21.58 -33.57 24.42
C LYS A 228 -22.59 -34.15 25.42
N SER A 229 -23.34 -33.29 26.11
CA SER A 229 -24.32 -33.71 27.12
C SER A 229 -25.61 -34.24 26.50
N ASN A 230 -25.86 -33.93 25.22
CA ASN A 230 -27.10 -34.18 24.51
C ASN A 230 -28.34 -33.65 25.25
N ASN A 231 -28.17 -32.55 26.00
CA ASN A 231 -29.23 -31.90 26.75
C ASN A 231 -29.34 -30.43 26.33
N THR A 232 -30.43 -30.11 25.64
CA THR A 232 -30.70 -28.76 25.12
C THR A 232 -31.39 -27.85 26.12
N LEU A 233 -31.86 -28.40 27.25
CA LEU A 233 -32.52 -27.64 28.30
C LEU A 233 -31.53 -27.26 29.40
N TYR A 234 -31.58 -26.00 29.82
CA TYR A 234 -30.86 -25.50 31.00
C TYR A 234 -31.06 -26.43 32.20
N PRO A 235 -29.99 -26.87 32.89
CA PRO A 235 -28.62 -26.35 32.89
C PRO A 235 -27.66 -27.03 31.89
N TRP A 236 -28.14 -27.58 30.76
CA TRP A 236 -27.33 -28.17 29.67
C TRP A 236 -26.39 -29.30 30.11
N GLY A 237 -26.81 -30.03 31.16
CA GLY A 237 -26.02 -31.11 31.76
C GLY A 237 -24.84 -30.63 32.62
N VAL A 238 -24.80 -29.35 33.00
CA VAL A 238 -23.76 -28.78 33.86
C VAL A 238 -24.21 -28.72 35.32
N THR A 239 -23.32 -29.08 36.23
CA THR A 239 -23.53 -28.96 37.68
C THR A 239 -22.96 -27.63 38.19
N GLY A 240 -23.65 -26.99 39.14
CA GLY A 240 -23.17 -25.74 39.78
C GLY A 240 -23.72 -24.43 39.21
N LEU A 241 -24.62 -24.47 38.23
CA LEU A 241 -25.36 -23.31 37.75
C LEU A 241 -26.58 -22.99 38.65
N PRO A 242 -26.95 -21.71 38.83
CA PRO A 242 -28.07 -21.32 39.70
C PRO A 242 -29.43 -21.81 39.19
N PRO A 243 -30.40 -22.09 40.08
CA PRO A 243 -31.74 -22.49 39.66
C PRO A 243 -32.45 -21.36 38.90
N ALA A 244 -33.09 -21.70 37.78
CA ALA A 244 -33.85 -20.77 36.94
C ALA A 244 -35.34 -21.11 36.97
N THR A 245 -36.20 -20.09 36.92
CA THR A 245 -37.66 -20.27 36.74
C THR A 245 -38.00 -20.77 35.34
N ALA A 246 -39.23 -21.23 35.09
CA ALA A 246 -39.63 -21.73 33.76
C ALA A 246 -39.43 -20.67 32.65
N ALA A 247 -39.83 -19.41 32.89
CA ALA A 247 -39.65 -18.33 31.92
C ALA A 247 -38.16 -17.97 31.69
N GLU A 248 -37.34 -18.02 32.73
CA GLU A 248 -35.88 -17.82 32.62
C GLU A 248 -35.20 -18.97 31.88
N GLN A 249 -35.66 -20.21 32.08
CA GLN A 249 -35.18 -21.38 31.34
C GLN A 249 -35.51 -21.25 29.85
N ASP A 250 -36.73 -20.82 29.52
CA ASP A 250 -37.14 -20.63 28.12
C ASP A 250 -36.28 -19.58 27.42
N ALA A 251 -36.01 -18.43 28.07
CA ALA A 251 -35.12 -17.40 27.54
C ALA A 251 -33.67 -17.87 27.36
N LEU A 252 -33.10 -18.55 28.37
CA LEU A 252 -31.74 -19.12 28.29
C LEU A 252 -31.62 -20.16 27.18
N ASN A 253 -32.63 -21.02 27.02
CA ASN A 253 -32.64 -22.04 25.97
C ASN A 253 -32.81 -21.42 24.57
N ALA A 254 -33.65 -20.40 24.44
CA ALA A 254 -33.82 -19.67 23.17
C ALA A 254 -32.51 -19.05 22.71
N GLU A 255 -31.77 -18.39 23.60
CA GLU A 255 -30.45 -17.82 23.27
C GLU A 255 -29.39 -18.91 22.99
N ALA A 256 -29.44 -20.04 23.71
CA ALA A 256 -28.55 -21.16 23.44
C ALA A 256 -28.83 -21.79 22.06
N ASP A 257 -30.10 -21.87 21.65
CA ASP A 257 -30.50 -22.35 20.33
C ASP A 257 -30.14 -21.34 19.22
N ALA A 258 -30.29 -20.04 19.47
CA ALA A 258 -29.83 -18.97 18.57
C ALA A 258 -28.30 -19.04 18.35
N LEU A 259 -27.54 -19.25 19.43
CA LEU A 259 -26.10 -19.44 19.39
C LEU A 259 -25.69 -20.68 18.58
N ARG A 260 -26.40 -21.81 18.77
CA ARG A 260 -26.20 -23.03 17.98
C ARG A 260 -26.51 -22.80 16.51
N ASN A 261 -27.59 -22.11 16.19
CA ASN A 261 -27.96 -21.77 14.82
C ASN A 261 -26.92 -20.85 14.15
N ALA A 262 -26.31 -19.92 14.89
CA ALA A 262 -25.22 -19.07 14.37
C ALA A 262 -23.95 -19.88 14.07
N TYR A 263 -23.59 -20.83 14.94
CA TYR A 263 -22.46 -21.73 14.70
C TYR A 263 -22.70 -22.67 13.52
N ASP A 264 -23.91 -23.22 13.42
CA ASP A 264 -24.35 -24.08 12.32
C ASP A 264 -24.40 -23.31 10.99
N ALA A 265 -24.77 -22.03 11.00
CA ALA A 265 -24.74 -21.19 9.80
C ALA A 265 -23.32 -21.01 9.24
N ILE A 266 -22.31 -20.91 10.10
CA ILE A 266 -20.90 -20.91 9.66
C ILE A 266 -20.53 -22.26 9.07
N ALA A 267 -20.93 -23.37 9.72
CA ALA A 267 -20.64 -24.71 9.23
C ALA A 267 -21.26 -24.96 7.85
N ASP A 268 -22.52 -24.58 7.66
CA ASP A 268 -23.23 -24.67 6.37
C ASP A 268 -22.54 -23.84 5.28
N LEU A 269 -22.19 -22.59 5.58
CA LEU A 269 -21.51 -21.71 4.62
C LEU A 269 -20.11 -22.25 4.27
N ALA A 270 -19.37 -22.75 5.25
CA ALA A 270 -18.04 -23.32 5.06
C ALA A 270 -18.08 -24.60 4.22
N LEU A 271 -19.04 -25.49 4.51
CA LEU A 271 -19.24 -26.73 3.76
C LEU A 271 -19.70 -26.45 2.34
N ALA A 272 -20.65 -25.52 2.16
CA ALA A 272 -21.10 -25.09 0.85
C ALA A 272 -19.97 -24.45 0.02
N GLU A 273 -19.15 -23.57 0.62
CA GLU A 273 -17.97 -22.99 -0.02
C GLU A 273 -16.94 -24.07 -0.40
N GLY A 274 -16.72 -25.05 0.48
CA GLY A 274 -15.83 -26.19 0.20
C GLY A 274 -16.28 -26.97 -1.04
N VAL A 275 -17.56 -27.29 -1.15
CA VAL A 275 -18.12 -27.98 -2.33
C VAL A 275 -18.10 -27.08 -3.57
N TYR A 276 -18.40 -25.79 -3.42
CA TYR A 276 -18.36 -24.81 -4.51
C TYR A 276 -16.97 -24.66 -5.12
N GLN A 277 -15.93 -24.63 -4.29
CA GLN A 277 -14.54 -24.57 -4.76
C GLN A 277 -14.06 -25.92 -5.30
N ALA A 278 -14.49 -27.05 -4.71
CA ALA A 278 -14.18 -28.38 -5.21
C ALA A 278 -14.77 -28.64 -6.61
N ALA A 279 -16.02 -28.22 -6.83
CA ALA A 279 -16.69 -28.31 -8.14
C ALA A 279 -15.94 -27.50 -9.23
N GLN A 280 -15.24 -26.43 -8.83
CA GLN A 280 -14.40 -25.62 -9.71
C GLN A 280 -12.96 -26.14 -9.86
N GLY A 281 -12.59 -27.25 -9.21
CA GLY A 281 -11.23 -27.80 -9.22
C GLY A 281 -10.22 -27.06 -8.34
N ASN A 282 -10.67 -26.14 -7.47
CA ASN A 282 -9.82 -25.34 -6.59
C ASN A 282 -9.54 -26.07 -5.26
N TYR A 283 -8.98 -27.28 -5.31
CA TYR A 283 -8.76 -28.12 -4.12
C TYR A 283 -7.84 -27.49 -3.06
N ASP A 284 -6.86 -26.67 -3.47
CA ASP A 284 -6.00 -25.93 -2.54
C ASP A 284 -6.80 -24.91 -1.72
N ARG A 285 -7.80 -24.25 -2.33
CA ARG A 285 -8.68 -23.30 -1.64
C ARG A 285 -9.56 -24.04 -0.65
N VAL A 286 -10.10 -25.20 -1.02
CA VAL A 286 -10.87 -26.07 -0.11
C VAL A 286 -10.05 -26.45 1.12
N ALA A 287 -8.82 -26.93 0.92
CA ALA A 287 -7.91 -27.28 2.01
C ALA A 287 -7.60 -26.08 2.91
N SER A 288 -7.37 -24.90 2.32
CA SER A 288 -7.10 -23.66 3.07
C SER A 288 -8.31 -23.18 3.87
N THR A 289 -9.53 -23.28 3.32
CA THR A 289 -10.77 -22.88 3.97
C THR A 289 -11.08 -23.80 5.15
N ILE A 290 -10.98 -25.12 4.97
CA ILE A 290 -11.19 -26.11 6.05
C ILE A 290 -10.13 -25.95 7.15
N ALA A 291 -8.87 -25.76 6.77
CA ALA A 291 -7.79 -25.52 7.72
C ALA A 291 -8.02 -24.22 8.51
N ALA A 292 -8.45 -23.14 7.87
CA ALA A 292 -8.73 -21.85 8.50
C ALA A 292 -9.83 -21.97 9.57
N TYR A 293 -10.96 -22.63 9.26
CA TYR A 293 -12.04 -22.86 10.23
C TYR A 293 -11.62 -23.76 11.41
N THR A 294 -10.70 -24.70 11.19
CA THR A 294 -10.24 -25.64 12.22
C THR A 294 -9.11 -25.07 13.10
N THR A 295 -8.20 -24.30 12.51
CA THR A 295 -6.98 -23.77 13.17
C THR A 295 -7.13 -22.33 13.67
N GLY A 296 -8.28 -21.68 13.42
CA GLY A 296 -8.52 -20.29 13.81
C GLY A 296 -7.75 -19.27 12.96
N ASN A 297 -7.30 -19.67 11.78
CA ASN A 297 -6.63 -18.79 10.83
C ASN A 297 -7.67 -18.01 10.00
N PHE A 298 -7.30 -16.88 9.42
CA PHE A 298 -8.19 -15.99 8.66
C PHE A 298 -8.84 -16.72 7.46
N PRO A 299 -10.14 -17.07 7.49
CA PRO A 299 -10.77 -17.73 6.35
C PRO A 299 -10.91 -16.76 5.17
N PRO A 300 -10.72 -17.22 3.92
CA PRO A 300 -10.98 -16.40 2.75
C PRO A 300 -12.48 -16.07 2.66
N GLU A 301 -12.80 -14.98 1.95
CA GLU A 301 -14.19 -14.60 1.72
C GLU A 301 -14.91 -15.71 0.90
N PRO A 302 -16.06 -16.22 1.37
CA PRO A 302 -16.80 -17.27 0.66
C PRO A 302 -17.26 -16.77 -0.71
N GLY A 303 -16.94 -17.51 -1.78
CA GLY A 303 -17.37 -17.18 -3.13
C GLY A 303 -18.77 -17.69 -3.49
N ILE A 304 -19.32 -18.66 -2.75
CA ILE A 304 -20.67 -19.18 -2.97
C ILE A 304 -21.80 -18.16 -2.66
N VAL A 305 -21.48 -17.08 -1.96
CA VAL A 305 -22.44 -15.97 -1.72
C VAL A 305 -22.41 -14.93 -2.84
N ASP A 306 -21.37 -14.94 -3.69
CA ASP A 306 -21.20 -13.98 -4.76
C ASP A 306 -22.09 -14.33 -5.95
N THR A 307 -23.24 -13.65 -6.00
CA THR A 307 -24.16 -13.70 -7.14
C THR A 307 -23.92 -12.52 -8.09
N ALA A 308 -22.68 -12.03 -8.22
CA ALA A 308 -22.36 -10.84 -9.00
C ALA A 308 -23.00 -10.88 -10.41
N PRO A 309 -23.80 -9.87 -10.79
CA PRO A 309 -24.44 -9.84 -12.09
C PRO A 309 -23.38 -9.66 -13.19
N PRO A 310 -23.50 -10.37 -14.34
CA PRO A 310 -22.68 -10.05 -15.50
C PRO A 310 -22.96 -8.60 -15.90
N GLY A 311 -21.93 -7.86 -16.25
CA GLY A 311 -22.03 -6.45 -16.58
C GLY A 311 -20.80 -5.99 -17.33
N VAL A 312 -20.90 -4.82 -17.95
CA VAL A 312 -19.76 -4.20 -18.62
C VAL A 312 -19.17 -3.13 -17.72
N GLY A 313 -17.87 -3.24 -17.45
CA GLY A 313 -17.12 -2.29 -16.66
C GLY A 313 -16.74 -1.05 -17.48
N LEU A 314 -17.06 0.13 -16.95
CA LEU A 314 -16.52 1.41 -17.37
C LEU A 314 -15.52 1.86 -16.29
N THR A 315 -14.24 1.66 -16.54
CA THR A 315 -13.20 2.14 -15.62
C THR A 315 -12.84 3.57 -15.97
N HIS A 316 -13.01 4.49 -15.03
CA HIS A 316 -12.58 5.87 -15.13
C HIS A 316 -11.19 6.03 -14.48
N ARG A 317 -10.30 6.74 -15.17
CA ARG A 317 -8.98 7.11 -14.65
C ARG A 317 -8.71 8.57 -14.94
N PHE A 318 -8.32 9.31 -13.91
CA PHE A 318 -7.96 10.71 -14.04
C PHE A 318 -6.47 10.91 -13.76
N ALA A 319 -5.74 11.50 -14.72
CA ALA A 319 -4.30 11.67 -14.63
C ALA A 319 -3.82 13.08 -14.99
N ILE A 320 -2.60 13.40 -14.57
CA ILE A 320 -1.84 14.56 -15.03
C ILE A 320 -0.52 14.05 -15.59
N GLN A 321 -0.21 14.39 -16.83
CA GLN A 321 1.07 14.08 -17.45
C GLN A 321 2.02 15.26 -17.40
N PHE A 322 3.26 14.95 -17.03
CA PHE A 322 4.34 15.91 -16.93
C PHE A 322 5.26 15.80 -18.15
N ARG A 323 6.15 16.80 -18.31
CA ARG A 323 7.16 16.76 -19.36
C ARG A 323 8.28 15.79 -18.95
N PRO A 324 8.52 14.71 -19.70
CA PRO A 324 9.55 13.71 -19.38
C PRO A 324 10.93 14.14 -19.91
N GLY A 325 11.99 13.55 -19.37
CA GLY A 325 13.36 13.72 -19.85
C GLY A 325 13.94 15.11 -19.60
N LEU A 326 13.38 15.87 -18.64
CA LEU A 326 13.91 17.17 -18.25
C LEU A 326 15.20 17.03 -17.44
N ALA A 327 16.23 17.76 -17.83
CA ALA A 327 17.43 17.92 -17.01
C ALA A 327 17.18 18.91 -15.86
N ALA A 328 17.94 18.77 -14.77
CA ALA A 328 17.89 19.73 -13.68
C ALA A 328 18.25 21.15 -14.20
N PRO A 329 17.41 22.16 -13.93
CA PRO A 329 17.68 23.52 -14.39
C PRO A 329 18.92 24.12 -13.72
N ALA A 330 19.54 25.12 -14.35
CA ALA A 330 20.68 25.82 -13.76
C ALA A 330 20.29 26.44 -12.40
N GLY A 331 21.11 26.21 -11.37
CA GLY A 331 20.81 26.66 -10.00
C GLY A 331 19.66 25.89 -9.31
N ALA A 332 19.28 24.71 -9.81
CA ALA A 332 18.25 23.87 -9.19
C ALA A 332 18.58 23.55 -7.72
N THR A 333 17.58 23.70 -6.86
CA THR A 333 17.62 23.21 -5.48
C THR A 333 17.63 21.68 -5.46
N PRO A 334 18.06 21.03 -4.35
CA PRO A 334 18.13 19.57 -4.28
C PRO A 334 16.82 18.86 -4.64
N ARG A 335 15.66 19.44 -4.28
CA ARG A 335 14.34 18.92 -4.66
C ARG A 335 14.07 19.06 -6.17
N ALA A 336 14.39 20.20 -6.76
CA ALA A 336 14.25 20.42 -8.21
C ALA A 336 15.25 19.59 -9.04
N GLN A 337 16.42 19.24 -8.49
CA GLN A 337 17.36 18.30 -9.11
C GLN A 337 16.80 16.87 -9.13
N ALA A 338 16.14 16.46 -8.06
CA ALA A 338 15.49 15.14 -7.98
C ALA A 338 14.23 15.05 -8.84
N GLU A 339 13.35 16.07 -8.83
CA GLU A 339 12.09 16.10 -9.58
C GLU A 339 11.94 17.35 -10.47
N PRO A 340 12.65 17.42 -11.61
CA PRO A 340 12.52 18.53 -12.54
C PRO A 340 11.15 18.59 -13.24
N ALA A 341 10.50 17.44 -13.46
CA ALA A 341 9.20 17.37 -14.12
C ALA A 341 8.07 18.00 -13.29
N VAL A 342 8.08 17.76 -11.97
CA VAL A 342 7.13 18.37 -11.04
C VAL A 342 7.40 19.87 -10.89
N ASP A 343 8.67 20.29 -10.84
CA ASP A 343 9.04 21.71 -10.76
C ASP A 343 8.60 22.51 -12.01
N ASP A 344 8.77 21.95 -13.21
CA ASP A 344 8.28 22.55 -14.48
C ASP A 344 6.75 22.66 -14.48
N TRP A 345 6.04 21.62 -14.04
CA TRP A 345 4.58 21.64 -13.94
C TRP A 345 4.07 22.66 -12.92
N LEU A 346 4.68 22.73 -11.74
CA LEU A 346 4.33 23.71 -10.70
C LEU A 346 4.58 25.15 -11.18
N SER A 347 5.60 25.36 -12.02
CA SER A 347 5.87 26.68 -12.64
C SER A 347 4.74 27.16 -13.56
N GLY A 348 3.91 26.25 -14.10
CA GLY A 348 2.71 26.59 -14.87
C GLY A 348 1.44 26.74 -14.03
N MET A 349 1.44 26.26 -12.79
CA MET A 349 0.30 26.29 -11.87
C MET A 349 0.37 27.40 -10.83
N LEU A 350 1.58 27.85 -10.49
CA LEU A 350 1.83 28.92 -9.53
C LEU A 350 2.17 30.23 -10.26
N PRO A 351 1.75 31.39 -9.73
CA PRO A 351 2.21 32.65 -10.28
C PRO A 351 3.75 32.72 -10.14
N PRO A 352 4.42 33.46 -11.04
CA PRO A 352 5.86 33.67 -10.95
C PRO A 352 6.28 34.12 -9.54
N LEU A 353 7.36 33.50 -9.00
CA LEU A 353 7.76 33.71 -7.60
C LEU A 353 8.25 35.14 -7.29
N ASP A 354 8.51 35.95 -8.31
CA ASP A 354 8.82 37.38 -8.22
C ASP A 354 7.57 38.25 -8.02
N GLN A 355 6.38 37.70 -8.31
CA GLN A 355 5.08 38.31 -8.04
C GLN A 355 4.53 37.94 -6.66
N ILE A 356 5.05 36.89 -5.99
CA ILE A 356 4.67 36.56 -4.61
C ILE A 356 5.64 37.25 -3.65
N ALA A 357 5.11 38.15 -2.82
CA ALA A 357 5.91 38.99 -1.94
C ALA A 357 5.31 39.15 -0.54
N TYR A 358 6.15 39.58 0.39
CA TYR A 358 5.79 39.95 1.75
C TYR A 358 6.54 41.23 2.13
N THR A 359 6.00 41.93 3.13
CA THR A 359 6.60 43.18 3.63
C THR A 359 7.32 42.90 4.94
N VAL A 360 8.58 43.33 5.02
CA VAL A 360 9.37 43.29 6.25
C VAL A 360 9.54 44.72 6.76
N ILE A 361 9.25 44.91 8.04
CA ILE A 361 9.33 46.20 8.72
C ILE A 361 10.26 46.07 9.93
N TRP A 362 11.20 47.00 10.06
CA TRP A 362 12.00 47.16 11.27
C TRP A 362 12.27 48.65 11.50
N ALA A 363 12.50 49.05 12.75
CA ALA A 363 12.96 50.40 13.06
C ALA A 363 14.47 50.36 13.29
N ASP A 364 15.20 51.33 12.75
CA ASP A 364 16.60 51.52 13.10
C ASP A 364 16.69 51.96 14.57
N PRO A 365 17.37 51.20 15.46
CA PRO A 365 17.47 51.53 16.88
C PRO A 365 18.16 52.87 17.17
N ILE A 366 18.95 53.40 16.23
CA ILE A 366 19.70 54.65 16.40
C ILE A 366 18.87 55.85 15.93
N THR A 367 18.33 55.78 14.71
CA THR A 367 17.59 56.91 14.11
C THR A 367 16.09 56.87 14.40
N THR A 368 15.57 55.76 14.91
CA THR A 368 14.12 55.46 15.10
C THR A 368 13.31 55.50 13.81
N THR A 369 13.97 55.57 12.65
CA THR A 369 13.31 55.63 11.34
C THR A 369 12.78 54.25 10.97
N PRO A 370 11.48 54.10 10.65
CA PRO A 370 10.95 52.84 10.16
C PRO A 370 11.51 52.55 8.76
N GLN A 371 12.08 51.35 8.60
CA GLN A 371 12.48 50.78 7.33
C GLN A 371 11.42 49.76 6.92
N GLN A 372 10.95 49.89 5.68
CA GLN A 372 9.98 48.97 5.09
C GLN A 372 10.54 48.48 3.77
N GLN A 373 10.67 47.16 3.61
CA GLN A 373 11.16 46.54 2.39
C GLN A 373 10.18 45.48 1.90
N THR A 374 10.01 45.42 0.59
CA THR A 374 9.23 44.36 -0.08
C THR A 374 10.20 43.32 -0.61
N ILE A 375 10.03 42.07 -0.19
CA ILE A 375 10.88 40.95 -0.59
C ILE A 375 10.01 39.89 -1.25
N THR A 376 10.52 39.26 -2.30
CA THR A 376 9.82 38.20 -3.05
C THR A 376 10.30 36.81 -2.66
N LEU A 377 9.50 35.78 -2.97
CA LEU A 377 9.96 34.40 -2.79
C LEU A 377 11.14 34.05 -3.72
N ALA A 378 11.23 34.71 -4.88
CA ALA A 378 12.37 34.56 -5.79
C ALA A 378 13.69 35.05 -5.17
N ASP A 379 13.67 36.13 -4.36
CA ASP A 379 14.86 36.68 -3.69
C ASP A 379 15.48 35.72 -2.66
N LEU A 380 14.70 34.74 -2.18
CA LEU A 380 15.15 33.68 -1.27
C LEU A 380 15.86 32.53 -1.99
N GLY A 381 15.91 32.54 -3.33
CA GLY A 381 16.49 31.48 -4.14
C GLY A 381 15.72 30.15 -4.05
N LEU A 382 14.41 30.24 -3.83
CA LEU A 382 13.48 29.10 -3.81
C LEU A 382 12.93 28.81 -5.21
N ARG A 383 12.58 27.55 -5.46
CA ARG A 383 11.83 27.14 -6.65
C ARG A 383 10.41 26.71 -6.30
N PRO A 384 9.49 26.63 -7.27
CA PRO A 384 8.10 26.24 -7.03
C PRO A 384 7.94 24.96 -6.22
N ILE A 385 8.77 23.94 -6.47
CA ILE A 385 8.75 22.70 -5.69
C ILE A 385 9.16 22.92 -4.22
N ASP A 386 10.09 23.83 -3.93
CA ASP A 386 10.49 24.12 -2.56
C ASP A 386 9.37 24.82 -1.79
N VAL A 387 8.69 25.76 -2.46
CA VAL A 387 7.57 26.51 -1.89
C VAL A 387 6.41 25.57 -1.52
N LEU A 388 6.14 24.54 -2.34
CA LEU A 388 5.13 23.51 -2.07
C LEU A 388 5.38 22.77 -0.74
N TYR A 389 6.64 22.44 -0.45
CA TYR A 389 7.01 21.71 0.77
C TYR A 389 7.25 22.62 1.98
N LEU A 390 7.65 23.88 1.74
CA LEU A 390 7.94 24.88 2.77
C LEU A 390 6.65 25.47 3.38
N LEU A 391 5.69 25.84 2.54
CA LEU A 391 4.44 26.46 2.99
C LEU A 391 3.43 25.39 3.44
N LYS A 392 3.43 25.09 4.74
CA LYS A 392 2.46 24.18 5.38
C LYS A 392 1.47 25.00 6.24
N PRO A 393 0.34 25.47 5.69
CA PRO A 393 -0.58 26.36 6.42
C PRO A 393 -1.25 25.71 7.66
N ASP A 394 -1.25 24.38 7.76
CA ASP A 394 -1.83 23.63 8.89
C ASP A 394 -0.86 23.43 10.06
N ASN A 395 0.43 23.75 9.90
CA ASN A 395 1.44 23.52 10.93
C ASN A 395 2.26 24.80 11.18
N VAL A 396 1.89 25.53 12.23
CA VAL A 396 2.53 26.79 12.67
C VAL A 396 4.04 26.60 12.93
N GLN A 397 4.48 25.41 13.35
CA GLN A 397 5.91 25.10 13.51
C GLN A 397 6.71 25.14 12.20
N THR A 398 6.06 25.04 11.03
CA THR A 398 6.77 24.97 9.73
C THR A 398 6.98 26.34 9.08
N MET A 399 6.27 27.40 9.51
CA MET A 399 6.59 28.77 9.05
C MET A 399 7.92 29.29 9.63
N ALA A 400 8.45 28.63 10.66
CA ALA A 400 9.74 28.99 11.26
C ALA A 400 10.90 28.93 10.25
N GLU A 401 10.92 27.98 9.31
CA GLU A 401 11.98 27.93 8.28
C GLU A 401 11.86 29.13 7.31
N LEU A 402 10.63 29.51 6.94
CA LEU A 402 10.43 30.69 6.10
C LEU A 402 10.87 31.97 6.83
N ASP A 403 10.49 32.12 8.11
CA ASP A 403 10.93 33.23 8.96
C ASP A 403 12.47 33.30 9.03
N ASP A 404 13.13 32.15 9.23
CA ASP A 404 14.59 32.02 9.30
C ASP A 404 15.27 32.43 7.99
N ARG A 405 14.70 32.04 6.83
CA ARG A 405 15.17 32.45 5.49
C ARG A 405 15.04 33.95 5.29
N ILE A 406 13.93 34.53 5.74
CA ILE A 406 13.66 35.96 5.64
C ILE A 406 14.63 36.74 6.52
N GLN A 407 14.79 36.33 7.78
CA GLN A 407 15.73 36.96 8.71
C GLN A 407 17.16 36.92 8.16
N ARG A 408 17.59 35.80 7.58
CA ARG A 408 18.91 35.69 6.94
C ARG A 408 19.05 36.66 5.78
N HIS A 409 18.10 36.69 4.86
CA HIS A 409 18.15 37.59 3.71
C HIS A 409 18.19 39.06 4.15
N VAL A 410 17.40 39.42 5.17
CA VAL A 410 17.38 40.78 5.72
C VAL A 410 18.73 41.14 6.38
N ALA A 411 19.27 40.22 7.18
CA ALA A 411 20.56 40.39 7.86
C ALA A 411 21.73 40.53 6.87
N THR A 412 21.72 39.82 5.74
CA THR A 412 22.79 39.89 4.74
C THR A 412 22.71 41.13 3.86
N THR A 413 21.49 41.54 3.49
CA THR A 413 21.25 42.58 2.47
C THR A 413 21.28 43.99 3.06
N TRP A 414 20.54 44.24 4.14
CA TRP A 414 20.43 45.57 4.76
C TRP A 414 21.23 45.70 6.05
N LYS A 415 21.71 44.59 6.62
CA LYS A 415 22.53 44.55 7.85
C LYS A 415 21.93 45.43 8.98
N PRO A 416 20.64 45.27 9.33
CA PRO A 416 20.09 45.95 10.48
C PRO A 416 20.90 45.59 11.73
N ARG A 417 20.99 46.53 12.67
CA ARG A 417 21.60 46.28 13.97
C ARG A 417 20.83 45.13 14.67
N PRO A 418 21.50 44.16 15.32
CA PRO A 418 20.81 42.97 15.84
C PRO A 418 19.71 43.24 16.88
N ASP A 419 19.74 44.36 17.59
CA ASP A 419 18.68 44.83 18.51
C ASP A 419 17.44 45.40 17.80
N ALA A 420 17.44 45.52 16.47
CA ALA A 420 16.27 45.90 15.70
C ALA A 420 15.23 44.77 15.68
N LYS A 421 13.99 45.08 16.09
CA LYS A 421 12.88 44.12 16.02
C LYS A 421 12.33 44.01 14.60
N ILE A 422 12.57 42.87 13.97
CA ILE A 422 12.07 42.55 12.62
C ILE A 422 10.62 42.03 12.74
N THR A 423 9.71 42.64 11.99
CA THR A 423 8.31 42.19 11.89
C THR A 423 7.99 41.83 10.44
N ILE A 424 7.45 40.64 10.21
CA ILE A 424 7.13 40.12 8.88
C ILE A 424 5.61 40.12 8.69
N GLN A 425 5.13 40.70 7.59
CA GLN A 425 3.71 40.76 7.24
C GLN A 425 3.41 39.86 6.04
N TYR A 426 2.83 38.69 6.31
CA TYR A 426 2.47 37.69 5.28
C TYR A 426 1.08 37.89 4.65
N MET A 427 0.18 38.59 5.36
CA MET A 427 -1.24 38.70 4.99
C MET A 427 -1.54 39.95 4.13
N VAL A 428 -0.61 40.89 4.04
CA VAL A 428 -0.80 42.15 3.32
C VAL A 428 -0.03 42.08 2.01
N ALA A 429 -0.76 42.10 0.90
CA ALA A 429 -0.18 42.11 -0.44
C ALA A 429 0.49 43.47 -0.74
N PRO A 430 1.77 43.50 -1.12
CA PRO A 430 2.41 44.70 -1.63
C PRO A 430 1.77 45.16 -2.95
N ALA A 431 1.82 46.47 -3.27
CA ALA A 431 1.18 47.01 -4.47
C ALA A 431 1.66 46.31 -5.75
N GLY A 432 0.72 45.75 -6.53
CA GLY A 432 1.00 45.05 -7.78
C GLY A 432 1.59 43.63 -7.62
N LYS A 433 1.57 43.07 -6.41
CA LYS A 433 2.07 41.71 -6.08
C LYS A 433 1.03 40.93 -5.28
N PHE A 434 1.22 39.62 -5.17
CA PHE A 434 0.42 38.73 -4.35
C PHE A 434 1.08 38.47 -3.01
N SER A 435 0.28 38.31 -1.96
CA SER A 435 0.74 37.91 -0.64
C SER A 435 1.07 36.41 -0.59
N VAL A 436 1.97 36.03 0.32
CA VAL A 436 2.26 34.62 0.61
C VAL A 436 0.99 33.90 1.08
N PHE A 437 0.13 34.56 1.84
CA PHE A 437 -1.12 33.99 2.34
C PHE A 437 -2.10 33.59 1.23
N GLU A 438 -2.27 34.45 0.21
CA GLU A 438 -3.12 34.15 -0.96
C GLU A 438 -2.60 32.90 -1.70
N SER A 439 -1.29 32.80 -1.91
CA SER A 439 -0.69 31.63 -2.57
C SER A 439 -0.83 30.33 -1.75
N GLY A 440 -0.93 30.44 -0.42
CA GLY A 440 -1.05 29.29 0.50
C GLY A 440 -2.29 28.42 0.25
N ALA A 441 -3.41 29.02 -0.15
CA ALA A 441 -4.64 28.28 -0.47
C ALA A 441 -4.46 27.37 -1.71
N LEU A 442 -3.79 27.88 -2.74
CA LEU A 442 -3.48 27.12 -3.95
C LEU A 442 -2.47 25.99 -3.66
N LEU A 443 -1.40 26.32 -2.93
CA LEU A 443 -0.37 25.36 -2.54
C LEU A 443 -0.91 24.21 -1.70
N ARG A 444 -1.88 24.47 -0.80
CA ARG A 444 -2.55 23.41 -0.03
C ARG A 444 -3.21 22.39 -0.96
N ASN A 445 -4.00 22.85 -1.93
CA ASN A 445 -4.69 21.96 -2.87
C ASN A 445 -3.70 21.18 -3.76
N LEU A 446 -2.67 21.84 -4.28
CA LEU A 446 -1.63 21.19 -5.10
C LEU A 446 -0.85 20.13 -4.31
N ARG A 447 -0.54 20.41 -3.04
CA ARG A 447 0.16 19.45 -2.17
C ARG A 447 -0.73 18.26 -1.84
N SER A 448 -1.99 18.48 -1.48
CA SER A 448 -2.95 17.41 -1.23
C SER A 448 -3.13 16.51 -2.45
N LEU A 449 -3.16 17.10 -3.64
CA LEU A 449 -3.27 16.38 -4.91
C LEU A 449 -2.04 15.51 -5.17
N LEU A 450 -0.82 16.05 -5.03
CA LEU A 450 0.39 15.25 -5.22
C LEU A 450 0.53 14.14 -4.16
N ALA A 451 0.26 14.45 -2.89
CA ALA A 451 0.40 13.48 -1.79
C ALA A 451 -0.58 12.29 -1.88
N GLN A 452 -1.78 12.50 -2.43
CA GLN A 452 -2.78 11.45 -2.62
C GLN A 452 -2.63 10.69 -3.94
N SER A 453 -1.81 11.21 -4.86
CA SER A 453 -1.65 10.63 -6.19
C SER A 453 -0.61 9.51 -6.22
N ARG A 454 -0.79 8.55 -7.14
CA ARG A 454 0.25 7.53 -7.44
C ARG A 454 0.95 7.84 -8.75
N PRO A 455 2.25 7.49 -8.92
CA PRO A 455 2.90 7.68 -10.20
C PRO A 455 2.25 6.82 -11.29
N LEU A 456 2.21 7.36 -12.50
CA LEU A 456 1.57 6.72 -13.65
C LEU A 456 2.42 5.56 -14.17
N ARG A 457 1.76 4.51 -14.65
CA ARG A 457 2.35 3.28 -15.15
C ARG A 457 1.86 2.98 -16.57
N PRO A 458 2.63 2.22 -17.38
CA PRO A 458 2.17 1.73 -18.69
C PRO A 458 0.80 1.04 -18.65
N THR A 459 0.53 0.29 -17.58
CA THR A 459 -0.74 -0.43 -17.38
C THR A 459 -1.94 0.49 -17.14
N ASP A 460 -1.73 1.75 -16.79
CA ASP A 460 -2.84 2.69 -16.50
C ASP A 460 -3.59 3.10 -17.77
N ILE A 461 -3.03 2.79 -18.94
CA ILE A 461 -3.60 3.06 -20.28
C ILE A 461 -4.11 1.76 -20.91
N LEU A 462 -4.13 0.66 -20.14
CA LEU A 462 -4.71 -0.62 -20.53
C LEU A 462 -5.92 -0.92 -19.66
N ARG A 463 -6.87 -1.69 -20.21
CA ARG A 463 -7.98 -2.25 -19.43
C ARG A 463 -7.41 -3.20 -18.37
N ALA A 464 -8.09 -3.32 -17.22
CA ALA A 464 -7.61 -4.17 -16.12
C ALA A 464 -7.35 -5.62 -16.56
N ASN A 465 -8.19 -6.17 -17.44
CA ASN A 465 -8.05 -7.54 -17.94
C ASN A 465 -6.94 -7.71 -19.00
N ASP A 466 -6.54 -6.64 -19.68
CA ASP A 466 -5.47 -6.68 -20.69
C ASP A 466 -4.09 -6.37 -20.08
N ALA A 467 -4.06 -5.73 -18.91
CA ALA A 467 -2.84 -5.32 -18.23
C ALA A 467 -2.12 -6.53 -17.61
N SER A 468 -0.86 -6.74 -17.96
CA SER A 468 0.00 -7.74 -17.32
C SER A 468 1.12 -7.08 -16.52
N ARG A 469 1.70 -7.81 -15.56
CA ARG A 469 2.91 -7.34 -14.84
C ARG A 469 4.09 -7.08 -15.77
N LYS A 470 4.14 -7.76 -16.93
CA LYS A 470 5.23 -7.60 -17.92
C LYS A 470 5.21 -6.23 -18.61
N ASP A 471 4.03 -5.60 -18.69
CA ASP A 471 3.89 -4.28 -19.32
C ASP A 471 4.52 -3.15 -18.50
N ASN A 472 4.78 -3.39 -17.21
CA ASN A 472 5.50 -2.46 -16.34
C ASN A 472 7.03 -2.61 -16.41
N SER A 473 7.56 -3.40 -17.34
CA SER A 473 9.02 -3.64 -17.48
C SER A 473 9.80 -2.43 -17.99
N THR A 474 9.13 -1.46 -18.63
CA THR A 474 9.76 -0.25 -19.22
C THR A 474 9.86 0.93 -18.26
N VAL A 475 9.33 0.80 -17.03
CA VAL A 475 9.37 1.87 -16.02
C VAL A 475 10.80 2.01 -15.48
N PHE A 476 11.32 3.22 -15.45
CA PHE A 476 12.63 3.50 -14.88
C PHE A 476 12.70 4.90 -14.26
N VAL A 477 13.72 5.10 -13.42
CA VAL A 477 14.11 6.40 -12.86
C VAL A 477 15.59 6.58 -13.15
N ASP A 478 15.98 7.74 -13.68
CA ASP A 478 17.38 8.06 -13.89
C ASP A 478 18.08 8.26 -12.53
N GLN A 479 19.10 7.45 -12.25
CA GLN A 479 19.85 7.49 -10.99
C GLN A 479 20.58 8.83 -10.80
N THR A 480 20.87 9.58 -11.88
CA THR A 480 21.52 10.90 -11.79
C THR A 480 20.68 11.93 -11.02
N ARG A 481 19.36 11.77 -11.01
CA ARG A 481 18.41 12.59 -10.25
C ARG A 481 18.63 12.49 -8.74
N LEU A 482 19.17 11.36 -8.26
CA LEU A 482 19.46 11.12 -6.85
C LEU A 482 20.94 11.31 -6.52
N SER A 483 21.86 11.04 -7.45
CA SER A 483 23.29 11.14 -7.19
C SER A 483 23.75 12.58 -6.93
N ALA A 484 23.19 13.58 -7.62
CA ALA A 484 23.56 14.99 -7.41
C ALA A 484 23.10 15.54 -6.04
N PRO A 485 21.83 15.34 -5.61
CA PRO A 485 21.42 15.68 -4.25
C PRO A 485 22.16 14.89 -3.17
N LEU A 486 22.48 13.61 -3.41
CA LEU A 486 23.28 12.78 -2.48
C LEU A 486 24.72 13.30 -2.34
N ALA A 487 25.35 13.72 -3.45
CA ALA A 487 26.66 14.35 -3.42
C ALA A 487 26.61 15.66 -2.62
N SER A 488 25.55 16.46 -2.80
CA SER A 488 25.34 17.70 -2.03
C SER A 488 25.22 17.43 -0.52
N LEU A 489 24.49 16.38 -0.13
CA LEU A 489 24.38 15.94 1.26
C LEU A 489 25.72 15.42 1.82
N THR A 490 26.49 14.69 1.01
CA THR A 490 27.82 14.17 1.40
C THR A 490 28.82 15.31 1.63
N THR A 491 28.86 16.30 0.73
CA THR A 491 29.67 17.50 0.89
C THR A 491 29.25 18.28 2.13
N LEU A 492 27.95 18.47 2.36
CA LEU A 492 27.45 19.12 3.57
C LEU A 492 27.89 18.38 4.84
N ALA A 493 27.79 17.06 4.88
CA ALA A 493 28.24 16.27 6.03
C ALA A 493 29.75 16.45 6.29
N GLY A 494 30.58 16.48 5.23
CA GLY A 494 32.01 16.75 5.36
C GLY A 494 32.33 18.17 5.86
N ASP A 495 31.60 19.17 5.39
CA ASP A 495 31.77 20.56 5.82
C ASP A 495 31.35 20.74 7.29
N ILE A 496 30.22 20.12 7.71
CA ILE A 496 29.78 20.13 9.10
C ILE A 496 30.80 19.42 9.99
N ASP A 497 31.31 18.25 9.57
CA ASP A 497 32.32 17.49 10.33
C ASP A 497 33.59 18.32 10.51
N THR A 498 34.06 18.99 9.44
CA THR A 498 35.21 19.89 9.49
C THR A 498 34.96 21.06 10.46
N PHE A 499 33.81 21.70 10.38
CA PHE A 499 33.49 22.83 11.25
C PHE A 499 33.39 22.41 12.72
N VAL A 500 32.64 21.35 13.02
CA VAL A 500 32.44 20.86 14.39
C VAL A 500 33.73 20.28 14.97
N ASN A 501 34.38 19.34 14.28
CA ASN A 501 35.49 18.57 14.86
C ASN A 501 36.84 19.24 14.69
N THR A 502 37.04 20.03 13.63
CA THR A 502 38.34 20.68 13.36
C THR A 502 38.36 22.14 13.81
N THR A 503 37.23 22.87 13.72
CA THR A 503 37.17 24.29 14.08
C THR A 503 36.70 24.52 15.52
N LEU A 504 35.55 23.93 15.91
CA LEU A 504 34.95 24.20 17.23
C LEU A 504 35.50 23.31 18.35
N ALA A 505 35.63 22.00 18.13
CA ALA A 505 36.01 21.05 19.18
C ALA A 505 37.35 21.38 19.87
N PRO A 506 38.44 21.77 19.17
CA PRO A 506 39.69 22.15 19.85
C PRO A 506 39.54 23.36 20.78
N LEU A 507 38.66 24.30 20.44
CA LEU A 507 38.39 25.48 21.25
C LEU A 507 37.52 25.16 22.47
N LEU A 508 36.57 24.24 22.30
CA LEU A 508 35.61 23.86 23.33
C LEU A 508 36.15 22.85 24.37
N LEU A 509 37.27 22.18 24.09
CA LEU A 509 37.94 21.28 25.06
C LEU A 509 38.41 22.02 26.32
N ASP A 510 38.96 23.23 26.16
CA ASP A 510 39.34 24.11 27.25
C ASP A 510 38.80 25.52 26.99
N THR A 511 37.56 25.74 27.43
CA THR A 511 36.85 27.01 27.26
C THR A 511 37.46 28.14 28.08
N ALA A 512 38.20 27.83 29.16
CA ALA A 512 38.85 28.82 30.00
C ALA A 512 40.12 29.36 29.30
N ALA A 513 40.98 28.48 28.79
CA ALA A 513 42.19 28.87 28.07
C ALA A 513 41.88 29.57 26.73
N ASN A 514 40.84 29.11 26.02
CA ASN A 514 40.50 29.63 24.69
C ASN A 514 39.44 30.75 24.70
N ARG A 515 39.01 31.22 25.87
CA ARG A 515 37.93 32.22 26.04
C ARG A 515 38.07 33.43 25.12
N ALA A 516 39.25 34.02 25.07
CA ALA A 516 39.51 35.21 24.25
C ALA A 516 39.36 34.93 22.75
N GLN A 517 39.79 33.74 22.29
CA GLN A 517 39.67 33.34 20.88
C GLN A 517 38.22 33.04 20.49
N ILE A 518 37.45 32.40 21.38
CA ILE A 518 36.03 32.11 21.16
C ILE A 518 35.25 33.43 21.00
N ILE A 519 35.44 34.37 21.93
CA ILE A 519 34.76 35.67 21.89
C ILE A 519 35.12 36.44 20.60
N ALA A 520 36.39 36.45 20.22
CA ALA A 520 36.84 37.17 19.02
C ALA A 520 36.25 36.62 17.71
N LYS A 521 35.90 35.32 17.66
CA LYS A 521 35.41 34.64 16.45
C LYS A 521 33.92 34.29 16.48
N VAL A 522 33.20 34.60 17.56
CA VAL A 522 31.79 34.18 17.73
C VAL A 522 30.91 34.63 16.57
N ASP A 523 31.06 35.87 16.07
CA ASP A 523 30.28 36.38 14.94
C ASP A 523 30.52 35.56 13.64
N THR A 524 31.77 35.14 13.41
CA THR A 524 32.11 34.26 12.28
C THR A 524 31.51 32.88 12.46
N PHE A 525 31.59 32.30 13.65
CA PHE A 525 31.00 31.00 13.94
C PHE A 525 29.48 30.98 13.74
N LEU A 526 28.79 32.06 14.16
CA LEU A 526 27.34 32.22 13.93
C LEU A 526 27.03 32.26 12.43
N SER A 527 27.78 33.04 11.64
CA SER A 527 27.59 33.15 10.19
C SER A 527 27.82 31.81 9.47
N ASP A 528 28.91 31.11 9.82
CA ASP A 528 29.25 29.81 9.22
C ASP A 528 28.20 28.75 9.59
N ALA A 529 27.74 28.74 10.84
CA ALA A 529 26.69 27.85 11.31
C ALA A 529 25.36 28.08 10.57
N VAL A 530 24.93 29.35 10.40
CA VAL A 530 23.74 29.68 9.61
C VAL A 530 23.87 29.20 8.16
N ALA A 531 25.05 29.34 7.56
CA ALA A 531 25.29 28.85 6.19
C ALA A 531 25.19 27.32 6.07
N LEU A 532 25.68 26.57 7.07
CA LEU A 532 25.57 25.11 7.11
C LEU A 532 24.13 24.64 7.39
N LEU A 533 23.44 25.28 8.35
CA LEU A 533 22.05 24.96 8.70
C LEU A 533 21.09 25.24 7.53
N GLU A 534 21.30 26.32 6.78
CA GLU A 534 20.45 26.61 5.62
C GLU A 534 20.65 25.61 4.47
N ARG A 535 21.88 25.12 4.26
CA ARG A 535 22.14 24.01 3.33
C ARG A 535 21.47 22.72 3.80
N ALA A 536 21.46 22.45 5.10
CA ALA A 536 20.74 21.32 5.69
C ALA A 536 19.22 21.44 5.48
N ALA A 537 18.66 22.64 5.62
CA ALA A 537 17.24 22.90 5.39
C ALA A 537 16.84 22.67 3.92
N ARG A 538 17.68 23.06 2.94
CA ARG A 538 17.43 22.76 1.50
C ARG A 538 17.34 21.25 1.20
N LEU A 539 17.96 20.42 2.03
CA LEU A 539 17.93 18.95 1.94
C LEU A 539 16.86 18.31 2.84
N ALA A 540 15.96 19.13 3.40
CA ALA A 540 14.87 18.69 4.28
C ALA A 540 15.36 17.89 5.50
N LEU A 541 16.50 18.28 6.09
CA LEU A 541 16.93 17.70 7.36
C LEU A 541 16.04 18.24 8.50
N PRO A 542 15.58 17.36 9.40
CA PRO A 542 14.77 17.78 10.55
C PRO A 542 15.57 18.69 11.47
N SER A 543 14.90 19.65 12.12
CA SER A 543 15.51 20.57 13.10
C SER A 543 16.71 21.36 12.56
N SER A 544 16.69 21.71 11.27
CA SER A 544 17.72 22.50 10.60
C SER A 544 17.50 24.02 10.68
N GLY A 545 16.52 24.48 11.47
CA GLY A 545 16.25 25.90 11.70
C GLY A 545 17.41 26.61 12.42
N TRP A 546 17.60 27.89 12.09
CA TRP A 546 18.68 28.73 12.62
C TRP A 546 18.17 30.00 13.31
N GLY A 547 16.86 30.14 13.50
CA GLY A 547 16.27 31.29 14.21
C GLY A 547 16.81 31.49 15.63
N PHE A 548 17.25 30.43 16.30
CA PHE A 548 17.88 30.53 17.63
C PHE A 548 19.17 31.36 17.61
N ILE A 549 19.92 31.36 16.49
CA ILE A 549 21.14 32.16 16.32
C ILE A 549 20.78 33.64 16.26
N TYR A 550 19.78 34.01 15.46
CA TYR A 550 19.32 35.41 15.38
C TYR A 550 18.65 35.88 16.66
N ALA A 551 17.87 35.02 17.33
CA ALA A 551 17.29 35.31 18.64
C ALA A 551 18.37 35.55 19.70
N TRP A 552 19.43 34.72 19.72
CA TRP A 552 20.59 34.93 20.59
C TRP A 552 21.28 36.26 20.26
N SER A 553 21.56 36.54 18.99
CA SER A 553 22.21 37.80 18.58
C SER A 553 21.39 39.02 19.01
N HIS A 554 20.08 38.98 18.85
CA HIS A 554 19.17 40.04 19.29
C HIS A 554 19.24 40.25 20.81
N GLN A 555 19.13 39.17 21.59
CA GLN A 555 19.14 39.23 23.04
C GLN A 555 20.50 39.69 23.59
N ALA A 556 21.60 39.11 23.09
CA ALA A 556 22.96 39.45 23.53
C ALA A 556 23.31 40.92 23.24
N PHE A 557 22.91 41.46 22.09
CA PHE A 557 23.05 42.88 21.80
C PHE A 557 22.20 43.76 22.70
N THR A 558 20.95 43.40 22.90
CA THR A 558 20.02 44.16 23.75
C THR A 558 20.52 44.24 25.19
N ASP A 559 21.00 43.12 25.75
CA ASP A 559 21.52 43.05 27.11
C ASP A 559 22.81 43.85 27.28
N LEU A 560 23.74 43.74 26.33
CA LEU A 560 24.99 44.50 26.35
C LEU A 560 24.73 46.01 26.27
N LEU A 561 23.87 46.45 25.35
CA LEU A 561 23.53 47.87 25.19
C LEU A 561 22.74 48.42 26.36
N LYS A 562 21.90 47.60 27.00
CA LYS A 562 21.20 47.96 28.23
C LYS A 562 22.17 48.22 29.38
N GLN A 563 23.16 47.34 29.61
CA GLN A 563 24.16 47.56 30.66
C GLN A 563 24.98 48.83 30.41
N ILE A 564 25.36 49.10 29.16
CA ILE A 564 26.03 50.35 28.79
C ILE A 564 25.09 51.54 29.03
N GLY A 565 23.80 51.42 28.72
CA GLY A 565 22.80 52.46 28.95
C GLY A 565 22.55 52.78 30.42
N ASP A 566 22.52 51.77 31.28
CA ASP A 566 22.41 51.94 32.72
C ASP A 566 23.64 52.68 33.28
N LEU A 567 24.84 52.34 32.78
CA LEU A 567 26.09 53.05 33.12
C LEU A 567 26.06 54.51 32.65
N VAL A 568 25.68 54.76 31.40
CA VAL A 568 25.58 56.11 30.81
C VAL A 568 24.57 56.96 31.59
N THR A 569 23.43 56.40 31.96
CA THR A 569 22.40 57.08 32.77
C THR A 569 22.93 57.42 34.16
N ARG A 570 23.59 56.46 34.82
CA ARG A 570 24.22 56.65 36.14
C ARG A 570 25.28 57.74 36.11
N TRP A 571 26.16 57.73 35.12
CA TRP A 571 27.26 58.70 35.00
C TRP A 571 26.80 60.09 34.57
N THR A 572 25.75 60.19 33.74
CA THR A 572 25.10 61.47 33.44
C THR A 572 24.51 62.09 34.70
N LYS A 573 23.90 61.26 35.57
CA LYS A 573 23.43 61.70 36.89
C LYS A 573 24.60 62.16 37.78
N LYS A 574 25.70 61.40 37.86
CA LYS A 574 26.90 61.81 38.61
C LYS A 574 27.43 63.19 38.18
N LEU A 575 27.53 63.45 36.88
CA LEU A 575 27.96 64.78 36.39
C LEU A 575 26.99 65.90 36.78
N THR A 576 25.69 65.62 36.79
CA THR A 576 24.66 66.56 37.23
C THR A 576 24.76 66.83 38.74
N ASP A 577 24.86 65.77 39.54
CA ASP A 577 24.99 65.84 40.99
C ASP A 577 26.28 66.56 41.41
N PHE A 578 27.37 66.36 40.66
CA PHE A 578 28.63 67.10 40.82
C PHE A 578 28.47 68.59 40.53
N GLY A 579 27.81 68.95 39.43
CA GLY A 579 27.50 70.36 39.12
C GLY A 579 26.66 71.02 40.22
N ASN A 580 25.67 70.30 40.75
CA ASN A 580 24.85 70.76 41.87
C ASN A 580 25.66 70.93 43.16
N ALA A 581 26.58 70.00 43.47
CA ALA A 581 27.46 70.09 44.64
C ALA A 581 28.42 71.28 44.56
N LEU A 582 28.96 71.57 43.36
CA LEU A 582 29.80 72.76 43.16
C LEU A 582 28.99 74.06 43.28
N ASN A 583 27.79 74.12 42.72
CA ASN A 583 26.90 75.27 42.87
C ASN A 583 26.53 75.50 44.34
N ALA A 584 26.24 74.44 45.09
CA ALA A 584 25.96 74.52 46.53
C ALA A 584 27.18 75.00 47.33
N TYR A 585 28.39 74.55 46.96
CA TYR A 585 29.64 75.04 47.56
C TYR A 585 29.87 76.53 47.28
N ASP A 586 29.62 76.98 46.05
CA ASP A 586 29.81 78.38 45.64
C ASP A 586 28.81 79.33 46.34
N LEU A 587 27.71 78.80 46.89
CA LEU A 587 26.70 79.52 47.68
C LEU A 587 26.95 79.50 49.20
N LEU A 588 28.01 78.85 49.69
CA LEU A 588 28.30 78.76 51.14
C LEU A 588 28.65 80.13 51.75
N PRO A 589 28.08 80.50 52.92
CA PRO A 589 28.39 81.75 53.60
C PRO A 589 29.88 81.95 53.88
N ASN A 590 30.35 83.21 53.85
CA ASN A 590 31.76 83.54 54.13
C ASN A 590 32.21 83.15 55.56
N THR A 591 31.27 82.84 56.45
CA THR A 591 31.51 82.39 57.83
C THR A 591 31.71 80.87 57.97
N THR A 592 31.51 80.08 56.91
CA THR A 592 31.72 78.62 56.93
C THR A 592 33.19 78.26 57.14
N SER A 593 33.47 77.33 58.04
CA SER A 593 34.83 76.93 58.42
C SER A 593 35.61 76.33 57.24
N THR A 594 36.94 76.45 57.27
CA THR A 594 37.83 75.84 56.27
C THR A 594 37.68 74.32 56.22
N ALA A 595 37.42 73.68 57.37
CA ALA A 595 37.21 72.23 57.46
C ALA A 595 35.92 71.81 56.73
N ASP A 596 34.82 72.53 56.94
CA ASP A 596 33.54 72.23 56.27
C ASP A 596 33.61 72.50 54.76
N ARG A 597 34.38 73.52 54.34
CA ARG A 597 34.65 73.78 52.91
C ARG A 597 35.44 72.65 52.26
N PHE A 598 36.44 72.08 52.94
CA PHE A 598 37.14 70.89 52.44
C PHE A 598 36.23 69.66 52.39
N LEU A 599 35.40 69.43 53.41
CA LEU A 599 34.44 68.32 53.42
C LEU A 599 33.44 68.41 52.26
N ALA A 600 32.91 69.60 51.97
CA ALA A 600 32.01 69.81 50.84
C ALA A 600 32.69 69.55 49.48
N LEU A 601 33.96 69.94 49.32
CA LEU A 601 34.73 69.68 48.10
C LEU A 601 35.15 68.21 47.95
N GLN A 602 35.50 67.54 49.04
CA GLN A 602 35.77 66.09 49.06
C GLN A 602 34.50 65.28 48.75
N ALA A 603 33.35 65.72 49.25
CA ALA A 603 32.05 65.13 48.92
C ALA A 603 31.73 65.29 47.42
N ALA A 604 32.00 66.47 46.82
CA ALA A 604 31.86 66.67 45.38
C ALA A 604 32.85 65.80 44.58
N GLU A 605 34.10 65.69 45.04
CA GLU A 605 35.12 64.87 44.39
C GLU A 605 34.74 63.38 44.31
N LEU A 606 34.16 62.83 45.39
CA LEU A 606 33.68 61.45 45.45
C LEU A 606 32.53 61.15 44.49
N VAL A 607 31.83 62.17 43.99
CA VAL A 607 30.78 61.98 42.97
C VAL A 607 31.40 61.61 41.61
N VAL A 608 32.57 62.18 41.28
CA VAL A 608 33.21 62.04 39.96
C VAL A 608 34.47 61.18 39.96
N SER A 609 34.99 60.78 41.12
CA SER A 609 36.17 59.93 41.24
C SER A 609 35.96 58.84 42.29
N SER A 610 36.55 57.66 42.06
CA SER A 610 36.51 56.54 43.00
C SER A 610 37.52 56.65 44.14
N LYS A 611 38.45 57.62 44.07
CA LYS A 611 39.50 57.86 45.07
C LYS A 611 39.62 59.35 45.37
N LEU A 612 39.86 59.68 46.63
CA LEU A 612 40.17 61.04 47.07
C LEU A 612 41.65 61.34 46.86
N ASP A 613 41.95 62.49 46.27
CA ASP A 613 43.31 63.01 46.22
C ASP A 613 43.73 63.60 47.57
N PRO A 614 45.05 63.73 47.83
CA PRO A 614 45.54 64.46 48.99
C PRO A 614 45.03 65.91 49.02
N LEU A 615 44.73 66.42 50.21
CA LEU A 615 44.26 67.80 50.40
C LEU A 615 45.29 68.82 49.89
N LEU A 616 44.84 69.77 49.07
CA LEU A 616 45.65 70.90 48.62
C LEU A 616 45.73 72.01 49.69
N ALA A 617 46.69 72.93 49.55
CA ALA A 617 46.98 73.96 50.55
C ALA A 617 45.80 74.90 50.87
N THR A 618 44.82 75.06 49.97
CA THR A 618 43.61 75.87 50.22
C THR A 618 42.37 75.27 49.54
N PRO A 619 41.15 75.50 50.07
CA PRO A 619 39.90 75.10 49.42
C PRO A 619 39.72 75.72 48.02
N VAL A 620 40.29 76.90 47.76
CA VAL A 620 40.24 77.57 46.45
C VAL A 620 41.02 76.78 45.40
N LEU A 621 42.22 76.30 45.75
CA LEU A 621 43.02 75.46 44.86
C LEU A 621 42.34 74.11 44.59
N MET A 622 41.71 73.53 45.62
CA MET A 622 40.94 72.28 45.45
C MET A 622 39.73 72.48 44.54
N ARG A 623 38.94 73.54 44.75
CA ARG A 623 37.79 73.88 43.89
C ARG A 623 38.18 74.10 42.42
N ALA A 624 39.36 74.64 42.16
CA ALA A 624 39.89 74.87 40.80
C ALA A 624 40.35 73.57 40.11
N ALA A 625 40.73 72.54 40.85
CA ALA A 625 41.19 71.26 40.30
C ALA A 625 40.04 70.30 39.91
N LEU A 626 38.90 70.36 40.63
CA LEU A 626 37.77 69.42 40.43
C LEU A 626 37.15 69.42 39.01
N PRO A 627 37.03 70.54 38.26
CA PRO A 627 36.50 70.52 36.90
C PRO A 627 37.27 69.63 35.92
N ALA A 628 38.58 69.47 36.10
CA ALA A 628 39.39 68.58 35.26
C ALA A 628 38.98 67.10 35.43
N LYS A 629 38.62 66.69 36.65
CA LYS A 629 38.10 65.33 36.93
C LYS A 629 36.73 65.11 36.30
N ALA A 630 35.84 66.10 36.37
CA ALA A 630 34.55 66.04 35.69
C ALA A 630 34.68 65.96 34.16
N ASN A 631 35.63 66.69 33.57
CA ASN A 631 35.94 66.58 32.13
C ASN A 631 36.47 65.18 31.75
N ALA A 632 37.30 64.56 32.59
CA ALA A 632 37.77 63.20 32.36
C ALA A 632 36.60 62.18 32.38
N LEU A 633 35.67 62.30 33.34
CA LEU A 633 34.44 61.51 33.37
C LEU A 633 33.55 61.78 32.15
N GLN A 634 33.38 63.05 31.74
CA GLN A 634 32.62 63.43 30.56
C GLN A 634 33.22 62.84 29.27
N ASN A 635 34.54 62.82 29.13
CA ASN A 635 35.22 62.22 27.99
C ASN A 635 34.97 60.70 27.94
N ARG A 636 35.10 59.99 29.07
CA ARG A 636 34.80 58.54 29.14
C ARG A 636 33.32 58.25 28.91
N LEU A 637 32.41 59.08 29.43
CA LEU A 637 30.98 59.01 29.14
C LEU A 637 30.70 59.15 27.64
N THR A 638 31.37 60.09 26.98
CA THR A 638 31.25 60.31 25.52
C THR A 638 31.74 59.08 24.74
N GLN A 639 32.78 58.39 25.21
CA GLN A 639 33.25 57.13 24.62
C GLN A 639 32.19 56.01 24.72
N PHE A 640 31.53 55.85 25.88
CA PHE A 640 30.42 54.89 26.02
C PHE A 640 29.19 55.26 25.17
N GLN A 641 28.84 56.56 25.10
CA GLN A 641 27.77 57.04 24.23
C GLN A 641 28.07 56.80 22.74
N ALA A 642 29.34 56.90 22.33
CA ALA A 642 29.76 56.58 20.96
C ALA A 642 29.56 55.09 20.64
N ILE A 643 29.81 54.18 21.60
CA ILE A 643 29.53 52.74 21.44
C ILE A 643 28.02 52.50 21.26
N GLN A 644 27.17 53.16 22.05
CA GLN A 644 25.70 53.03 21.92
C GLN A 644 25.20 53.48 20.55
N LYS A 645 25.78 54.55 20.01
CA LYS A 645 25.42 55.12 18.69
C LYS A 645 26.13 54.46 17.51
N ASN A 646 26.95 53.44 17.74
CA ASN A 646 27.64 52.73 16.67
C ASN A 646 26.65 51.78 15.95
N GLY A 647 26.53 51.91 14.63
CA GLY A 647 25.69 51.06 13.79
C GLY A 647 26.27 49.67 13.45
N GLY A 648 27.38 49.28 14.08
CA GLY A 648 28.03 47.99 13.88
C GLY A 648 27.16 46.82 14.35
N THR A 649 27.27 45.70 13.64
CA THR A 649 26.45 44.48 13.85
C THR A 649 27.22 43.33 14.51
N SER A 650 28.51 43.51 14.82
CA SER A 650 29.36 42.47 15.45
C SER A 650 29.33 42.55 16.97
N PHE A 651 28.89 41.46 17.62
CA PHE A 651 28.85 41.36 19.07
C PHE A 651 30.26 41.44 19.65
N ALA A 652 31.21 40.72 19.05
CA ALA A 652 32.60 40.70 19.49
C ALA A 652 33.25 42.09 19.45
N THR A 653 32.96 42.87 18.40
CA THR A 653 33.49 44.23 18.23
C THR A 653 32.93 45.19 19.27
N VAL A 654 31.63 45.11 19.56
CA VAL A 654 30.99 45.97 20.58
C VAL A 654 31.49 45.59 21.98
N LEU A 655 31.57 44.29 22.28
CA LEU A 655 32.06 43.80 23.56
C LEU A 655 33.53 44.21 23.80
N SER A 656 34.42 43.99 22.82
CA SER A 656 35.83 44.39 22.89
C SER A 656 36.02 45.90 23.01
N SER A 657 35.23 46.70 22.30
CA SER A 657 35.26 48.16 22.44
C SER A 657 34.84 48.61 23.84
N THR A 658 33.93 47.87 24.47
CA THR A 658 33.43 48.16 25.82
C THR A 658 34.44 47.74 26.89
N THR A 659 35.06 46.56 26.76
CA THR A 659 36.08 46.07 27.72
C THR A 659 37.39 46.85 27.67
N ALA A 660 37.69 47.52 26.56
CA ALA A 660 38.86 48.39 26.43
C ALA A 660 38.76 49.67 27.29
N LEU A 661 37.57 50.05 27.78
CA LEU A 661 37.33 51.24 28.58
C LEU A 661 37.31 50.91 30.08
N SER A 662 38.16 51.56 30.87
CA SER A 662 38.15 51.43 32.33
C SER A 662 36.97 52.18 32.97
N THR A 663 36.43 51.67 34.06
CA THR A 663 35.40 52.35 34.87
C THR A 663 35.84 52.60 36.31
N ALA A 664 36.89 51.90 36.76
CA ALA A 664 37.36 51.90 38.14
C ALA A 664 37.91 53.26 38.62
N GLU A 665 38.23 54.18 37.72
CA GLU A 665 38.74 55.53 38.02
C GLU A 665 37.63 56.47 38.49
N PHE A 666 36.37 56.18 38.11
CA PHE A 666 35.22 57.08 38.26
C PHE A 666 34.06 56.46 39.05
N ASP A 667 34.07 55.14 39.22
CA ASP A 667 32.99 54.41 39.89
C ASP A 667 33.54 53.35 40.85
N THR A 668 32.97 53.30 42.05
CA THR A 668 33.24 52.25 43.05
C THR A 668 32.36 51.03 42.82
N GLN A 669 31.23 51.20 42.11
CA GLN A 669 30.41 50.07 41.67
C GLN A 669 31.11 49.38 40.47
N PRO A 670 31.48 48.09 40.58
CA PRO A 670 32.12 47.39 39.48
C PRO A 670 31.16 47.30 38.28
N PHE A 671 31.68 47.64 37.11
CA PHE A 671 31.01 47.41 35.83
C PHE A 671 31.58 46.12 35.24
N ASP A 672 30.89 45.00 35.49
CA ASP A 672 31.33 43.68 35.08
C ASP A 672 30.45 43.16 33.93
N ILE A 673 31.06 43.09 32.75
CA ILE A 673 30.47 42.52 31.52
C ILE A 673 31.07 41.14 31.19
N SER A 674 31.80 40.52 32.14
CA SER A 674 32.38 39.18 31.95
C SER A 674 31.32 38.14 31.60
N LEU A 675 30.16 38.18 32.26
CA LEU A 675 29.01 37.30 32.00
C LEU A 675 28.50 37.39 30.56
N MET A 676 28.64 38.54 29.88
CA MET A 676 28.29 38.69 28.46
C MET A 676 29.26 37.92 27.57
N GLY A 677 30.52 37.83 27.96
CA GLY A 677 31.51 36.99 27.28
C GLY A 677 31.24 35.49 27.44
N ASP A 678 30.63 35.07 28.55
CA ASP A 678 30.29 33.67 28.78
C ASP A 678 29.11 33.23 27.90
N GLN A 679 28.19 34.14 27.57
CA GLN A 679 27.13 33.90 26.59
C GLN A 679 27.68 33.51 25.19
N ALA A 680 28.85 34.05 24.80
CA ALA A 680 29.51 33.68 23.54
C ALA A 680 30.04 32.23 23.56
N ILE A 681 30.47 31.74 24.73
CA ILE A 681 30.86 30.33 24.90
C ILE A 681 29.63 29.44 24.82
N THR A 682 28.55 29.79 25.52
CA THR A 682 27.29 29.02 25.51
C THR A 682 26.73 28.87 24.11
N ILE A 683 26.63 29.94 23.32
CA ILE A 683 26.12 29.84 21.95
C ILE A 683 27.05 29.00 21.05
N THR A 684 28.36 29.08 21.25
CA THR A 684 29.32 28.25 20.50
C THR A 684 29.13 26.76 20.82
N GLN A 685 28.86 26.42 22.08
CA GLN A 685 28.51 25.05 22.49
C GLN A 685 27.17 24.60 21.91
N ASP A 686 26.16 25.47 21.90
CA ASP A 686 24.83 25.18 21.35
C ASP A 686 24.88 24.95 19.83
N ILE A 687 25.63 25.79 19.10
CA ILE A 687 25.91 25.59 17.66
C ILE A 687 26.61 24.26 17.43
N SER A 688 27.65 23.95 18.22
CA SER A 688 28.37 22.69 18.09
C SER A 688 27.42 21.52 18.29
N ARG A 689 26.54 21.56 19.31
CA ARG A 689 25.54 20.50 19.57
C ARG A 689 24.52 20.37 18.45
N ALA A 690 23.98 21.49 17.97
CA ALA A 690 23.02 21.52 16.87
C ALA A 690 23.64 20.91 15.60
N LEU A 691 24.84 21.34 15.22
CA LEU A 691 25.54 20.83 14.04
C LEU A 691 26.01 19.37 14.20
N SER A 692 26.44 18.94 15.39
CA SER A 692 26.71 17.53 15.66
C SER A 692 25.47 16.66 15.47
N SER A 693 24.30 17.13 15.90
CA SER A 693 23.02 16.44 15.69
C SER A 693 22.69 16.34 14.19
N GLN A 694 22.84 17.44 13.44
CA GLN A 694 22.64 17.45 11.99
C GLN A 694 23.62 16.51 11.26
N LEU A 695 24.88 16.45 11.69
CA LEU A 695 25.87 15.54 11.15
C LEU A 695 25.50 14.08 11.33
N ALA A 696 25.02 13.70 12.51
CA ALA A 696 24.56 12.33 12.79
C ALA A 696 23.38 11.95 11.89
N VAL A 697 22.40 12.86 11.74
CA VAL A 697 21.24 12.66 10.83
C VAL A 697 21.69 12.56 9.38
N ALA A 698 22.60 13.43 8.93
CA ALA A 698 23.14 13.39 7.57
C ALA A 698 23.85 12.07 7.27
N LYS A 699 24.72 11.60 8.18
CA LYS A 699 25.42 10.31 8.04
C LYS A 699 24.44 9.13 7.98
N ALA A 700 23.41 9.13 8.83
CA ALA A 700 22.37 8.10 8.82
C ALA A 700 21.58 8.08 7.50
N ARG A 701 21.18 9.26 6.98
CA ARG A 701 20.49 9.36 5.68
C ARG A 701 21.37 8.92 4.52
N ILE A 702 22.65 9.33 4.49
CA ILE A 702 23.60 8.90 3.45
C ILE A 702 23.70 7.36 3.45
N ALA A 703 23.81 6.73 4.62
CA ALA A 703 23.86 5.28 4.74
C ALA A 703 22.57 4.61 4.22
N ALA A 704 21.39 5.11 4.60
CA ALA A 704 20.10 4.58 4.14
C ALA A 704 19.92 4.71 2.62
N VAL A 705 20.26 5.88 2.06
CA VAL A 705 20.19 6.12 0.61
C VAL A 705 21.16 5.18 -0.14
N ASN A 706 22.39 5.02 0.34
CA ASN A 706 23.35 4.08 -0.26
C ASN A 706 22.87 2.63 -0.18
N GLY A 707 22.21 2.24 0.92
CA GLY A 707 21.56 0.93 1.04
C GLY A 707 20.52 0.70 -0.06
N HIS A 708 19.57 1.63 -0.20
CA HIS A 708 18.53 1.55 -1.24
C HIS A 708 19.09 1.65 -2.68
N LEU A 709 20.18 2.38 -2.91
CA LEU A 709 20.88 2.37 -4.20
C LEU A 709 21.54 1.00 -4.46
N GLY A 710 22.06 0.33 -3.43
CA GLY A 710 22.54 -1.05 -3.50
C GLY A 710 21.43 -2.04 -3.86
N ASP A 711 20.26 -1.91 -3.23
CA ASP A 711 19.06 -2.70 -3.53
C ASP A 711 18.61 -2.48 -4.99
N ALA A 712 18.60 -1.22 -5.44
CA ALA A 712 18.24 -0.86 -6.82
C ALA A 712 19.21 -1.43 -7.86
N ASN A 713 20.50 -1.57 -7.53
CA ASN A 713 21.49 -2.20 -8.41
C ASN A 713 21.40 -3.73 -8.41
N SER A 714 20.87 -4.33 -7.35
CA SER A 714 20.69 -5.77 -7.20
C SER A 714 19.31 -6.28 -7.65
N ALA A 715 18.36 -5.37 -7.89
CA ALA A 715 17.00 -5.68 -8.29
C ALA A 715 16.93 -6.37 -9.66
N ALA A 716 16.21 -7.50 -9.73
CA ALA A 716 16.03 -8.27 -10.96
C ALA A 716 14.96 -7.69 -11.90
N SER A 717 13.99 -6.94 -11.37
CA SER A 717 12.91 -6.32 -12.15
C SER A 717 13.00 -4.79 -12.14
N SER A 718 12.59 -4.15 -13.23
CA SER A 718 12.53 -2.69 -13.33
C SER A 718 11.60 -2.06 -12.27
N SER A 719 10.51 -2.77 -11.93
CA SER A 719 9.57 -2.34 -10.88
C SER A 719 10.22 -2.29 -9.50
N ASP A 720 10.98 -3.34 -9.14
CA ASP A 720 11.68 -3.40 -7.84
C ASP A 720 12.80 -2.35 -7.79
N LYS A 721 13.49 -2.13 -8.91
CA LYS A 721 14.49 -1.06 -9.04
C LYS A 721 13.87 0.32 -8.80
N VAL A 722 12.71 0.60 -9.39
CA VAL A 722 11.99 1.87 -9.20
C VAL A 722 11.48 2.02 -7.76
N ALA A 723 11.02 0.94 -7.13
CA ALA A 723 10.60 0.96 -5.72
C ALA A 723 11.79 1.30 -4.80
N ALA A 724 12.95 0.67 -5.00
CA ALA A 724 14.16 0.97 -4.26
C ALA A 724 14.66 2.41 -4.47
N LEU A 725 14.64 2.91 -5.71
CA LEU A 725 14.97 4.32 -6.01
C LEU A 725 13.96 5.30 -5.40
N SER A 726 12.69 4.92 -5.30
CA SER A 726 11.66 5.72 -4.62
C SER A 726 11.87 5.77 -3.11
N ALA A 727 12.27 4.65 -2.50
CA ALA A 727 12.68 4.62 -1.10
C ALA A 727 13.94 5.47 -0.85
N ALA A 728 14.92 5.41 -1.76
CA ALA A 728 16.11 6.26 -1.71
C ALA A 728 15.76 7.76 -1.78
N ALA A 729 14.83 8.16 -2.67
CA ALA A 729 14.38 9.54 -2.80
C ALA A 729 13.71 10.06 -1.50
N LYS A 730 12.85 9.24 -0.88
CA LYS A 730 12.20 9.54 0.39
C LYS A 730 13.20 9.65 1.54
N ALA A 731 14.13 8.71 1.63
CA ALA A 731 15.19 8.75 2.64
C ALA A 731 16.07 10.01 2.51
N LEU A 732 16.27 10.51 1.29
CA LEU A 732 17.09 11.69 1.01
C LEU A 732 16.38 13.01 1.33
N LEU A 733 15.15 13.19 0.82
CA LEU A 733 14.44 14.48 0.80
C LEU A 733 13.19 14.54 1.71
N GLY A 734 12.91 13.47 2.45
CA GLY A 734 11.79 13.35 3.39
C GLY A 734 10.65 12.46 2.88
N ASP A 735 9.82 11.96 3.79
CA ASP A 735 8.79 10.96 3.51
C ASP A 735 7.67 11.45 2.57
N ASP A 736 7.36 12.75 2.61
CA ASP A 736 6.39 13.43 1.74
C ASP A 736 6.90 13.59 0.29
N PHE A 737 8.18 13.32 0.02
CA PHE A 737 8.77 13.50 -1.31
C PHE A 737 8.41 12.31 -2.21
N GLN A 738 7.94 12.60 -3.42
CA GLN A 738 7.53 11.59 -4.38
C GLN A 738 8.32 11.74 -5.67
N ILE A 739 9.12 10.72 -5.99
CA ILE A 739 9.80 10.64 -7.28
C ILE A 739 8.85 10.12 -8.34
N ILE A 740 8.82 10.76 -9.52
CA ILE A 740 7.95 10.36 -10.63
C ILE A 740 8.79 9.55 -11.64
N PRO A 741 8.50 8.25 -11.81
CA PRO A 741 9.16 7.42 -12.82
C PRO A 741 8.75 7.78 -14.24
N GLU A 742 9.62 7.47 -15.17
CA GLU A 742 9.36 7.55 -16.61
C GLU A 742 9.15 6.16 -17.18
N PHE A 743 8.37 6.05 -18.25
CA PHE A 743 8.16 4.79 -18.95
C PHE A 743 8.01 5.02 -20.46
N THR A 744 8.17 3.94 -21.22
CA THR A 744 7.85 3.91 -22.66
C THR A 744 6.71 2.93 -22.90
N VAL A 745 5.92 3.19 -23.94
CA VAL A 745 4.82 2.33 -24.38
C VAL A 745 5.22 1.54 -25.63
N SER A 746 4.57 0.41 -25.88
CA SER A 746 4.78 -0.34 -27.12
C SER A 746 4.29 0.44 -28.34
N ALA A 747 4.80 0.14 -29.53
CA ALA A 747 4.37 0.84 -30.75
C ALA A 747 2.85 0.68 -31.04
N ALA A 748 2.29 -0.49 -30.72
CA ALA A 748 0.86 -0.76 -30.85
C ALA A 748 0.05 0.10 -29.87
N GLN A 749 0.42 0.09 -28.59
CA GLN A 749 -0.23 0.90 -27.55
C GLN A 749 -0.11 2.40 -27.83
N GLY A 750 1.07 2.86 -28.27
CA GLY A 750 1.30 4.26 -28.65
C GLY A 750 0.44 4.70 -29.84
N THR A 751 0.23 3.82 -30.82
CA THR A 751 -0.65 4.09 -31.97
C THR A 751 -2.11 4.19 -31.53
N GLU A 752 -2.58 3.23 -30.72
CA GLU A 752 -3.95 3.22 -30.20
C GLU A 752 -4.24 4.47 -29.35
N TRP A 753 -3.33 4.81 -28.45
CA TRP A 753 -3.45 5.99 -27.60
C TRP A 753 -3.44 7.29 -28.44
N GLY A 754 -2.56 7.37 -29.44
CA GLY A 754 -2.53 8.49 -30.38
C GLY A 754 -3.85 8.64 -31.15
N ASN A 755 -4.44 7.55 -31.61
CA ASN A 755 -5.74 7.57 -32.28
C ASN A 755 -6.86 8.06 -31.34
N ALA A 756 -6.86 7.62 -30.08
CA ALA A 756 -7.85 8.05 -29.09
C ALA A 756 -7.73 9.55 -28.76
N ILE A 757 -6.51 10.08 -28.64
CA ILE A 757 -6.26 11.53 -28.47
C ILE A 757 -6.71 12.31 -29.70
N ASN A 758 -6.43 11.82 -30.91
CA ASN A 758 -6.87 12.47 -32.15
C ASN A 758 -8.39 12.58 -32.22
N ALA A 759 -9.13 11.52 -31.83
CA ALA A 759 -10.59 11.55 -31.80
C ALA A 759 -11.18 12.50 -30.74
N SER A 760 -10.46 12.69 -29.62
CA SER A 760 -10.83 13.70 -28.61
C SER A 760 -10.61 15.12 -29.13
N THR A 761 -9.44 15.39 -29.72
CA THR A 761 -9.04 16.72 -30.19
C THR A 761 -9.75 17.16 -31.48
N SER A 762 -10.14 16.23 -32.35
CA SER A 762 -11.00 16.51 -33.51
C SER A 762 -12.45 16.81 -33.11
N GLY A 763 -12.86 16.38 -31.91
CA GLY A 763 -14.23 16.47 -31.42
C GLY A 763 -15.12 15.28 -31.81
N ASP A 764 -14.60 14.32 -32.58
CA ASP A 764 -15.36 13.15 -33.06
C ASP A 764 -15.96 12.35 -31.89
N LEU A 765 -15.16 12.15 -30.83
CA LEU A 765 -15.56 11.43 -29.62
C LEU A 765 -16.78 12.06 -28.92
N PHE A 766 -16.94 13.37 -29.05
CA PHE A 766 -17.98 14.16 -28.38
C PHE A 766 -19.18 14.49 -29.28
N THR A 767 -19.22 13.96 -30.51
CA THR A 767 -20.26 14.27 -31.50
C THR A 767 -21.66 14.04 -30.93
N TYR A 768 -21.92 12.90 -30.29
CA TYR A 768 -23.23 12.60 -29.71
C TYR A 768 -23.62 13.59 -28.60
N ALA A 769 -22.71 13.88 -27.67
CA ALA A 769 -22.96 14.80 -26.57
C ALA A 769 -23.26 16.23 -27.08
N LYS A 770 -22.51 16.72 -28.07
CA LYS A 770 -22.72 18.06 -28.63
C LYS A 770 -23.97 18.15 -29.51
N THR A 771 -24.19 17.16 -30.38
CA THR A 771 -25.24 17.24 -31.40
C THR A 771 -26.61 16.78 -30.90
N THR A 772 -26.66 15.71 -30.12
CA THR A 772 -27.90 15.10 -29.61
C THR A 772 -28.25 15.64 -28.23
N LEU A 773 -27.32 15.59 -27.27
CA LEU A 773 -27.57 16.05 -25.89
C LEU A 773 -27.49 17.57 -25.72
N LYS A 774 -26.97 18.29 -26.73
CA LYS A 774 -26.77 19.75 -26.71
C LYS A 774 -25.89 20.24 -25.57
N ILE A 775 -24.89 19.43 -25.19
CA ILE A 775 -23.88 19.79 -24.19
C ILE A 775 -22.71 20.46 -24.91
N ASP A 776 -22.49 21.75 -24.65
CA ASP A 776 -21.43 22.54 -25.31
C ASP A 776 -20.01 22.10 -24.89
N PHE A 777 -19.83 21.79 -23.60
CA PHE A 777 -18.55 21.40 -22.99
C PHE A 777 -18.65 20.05 -22.24
N PRO A 778 -18.73 18.91 -22.96
CA PRO A 778 -18.99 17.60 -22.34
C PRO A 778 -17.96 17.20 -21.29
N VAL A 779 -16.67 17.47 -21.54
CA VAL A 779 -15.59 17.09 -20.64
C VAL A 779 -15.65 17.87 -19.33
N ASP A 780 -15.96 19.17 -19.40
CA ASP A 780 -16.08 20.03 -18.23
C ASP A 780 -17.31 19.63 -17.40
N GLU A 781 -18.46 19.37 -18.03
CA GLU A 781 -19.67 18.94 -17.34
C GLU A 781 -19.47 17.63 -16.58
N TRP A 782 -18.82 16.65 -17.21
CA TRP A 782 -18.41 15.42 -16.53
C TRP A 782 -17.46 15.68 -15.36
N PHE A 783 -16.42 16.51 -15.57
CA PHE A 783 -15.42 16.80 -14.56
C PHE A 783 -16.01 17.50 -13.32
N TYR A 784 -16.78 18.57 -13.51
CA TYR A 784 -17.44 19.29 -12.42
C TYR A 784 -18.51 18.44 -11.73
N GLY A 785 -19.16 17.51 -12.45
CA GLY A 785 -20.05 16.52 -11.86
C GLY A 785 -19.31 15.56 -10.93
N ALA A 786 -18.21 14.96 -11.41
CA ALA A 786 -17.39 14.03 -10.64
C ALA A 786 -16.68 14.67 -9.44
N ALA A 787 -16.24 15.93 -9.56
CA ALA A 787 -15.59 16.69 -8.49
C ALA A 787 -16.49 16.89 -7.25
N ARG A 788 -17.81 16.87 -7.40
CA ARG A 788 -18.74 16.99 -6.26
C ARG A 788 -18.73 15.80 -5.31
N VAL A 789 -18.39 14.61 -5.83
CA VAL A 789 -18.40 13.35 -5.08
C VAL A 789 -17.00 12.78 -4.84
N ARG A 790 -16.01 13.16 -5.67
CA ARG A 790 -14.62 12.70 -5.57
C ARG A 790 -13.70 13.80 -5.04
N GLN A 791 -13.15 13.58 -3.86
CA GLN A 791 -12.25 14.53 -3.20
C GLN A 791 -10.99 14.87 -4.02
N PRO A 792 -10.26 13.93 -4.67
CA PRO A 792 -9.10 14.28 -5.48
C PRO A 792 -9.43 15.21 -6.66
N LEU A 793 -10.57 14.98 -7.31
CA LEU A 793 -11.06 15.84 -8.41
C LEU A 793 -11.47 17.22 -7.91
N ARG A 794 -12.05 17.31 -6.70
CA ARG A 794 -12.36 18.59 -6.04
C ARG A 794 -11.11 19.42 -5.73
N TYR A 795 -10.01 18.79 -5.32
CA TYR A 795 -8.74 19.49 -5.13
C TYR A 795 -8.20 20.06 -6.45
N TRP A 796 -8.32 19.30 -7.54
CA TRP A 796 -7.95 19.78 -8.86
C TRP A 796 -8.83 20.95 -9.32
N GLU A 797 -10.15 20.84 -9.17
CA GLU A 797 -11.10 21.92 -9.47
C GLU A 797 -10.74 23.21 -8.70
N SER A 798 -10.53 23.08 -7.39
CA SER A 798 -10.17 24.19 -6.52
C SER A 798 -8.82 24.82 -6.93
N ALA A 799 -7.85 23.99 -7.32
CA ALA A 799 -6.56 24.46 -7.81
C ALA A 799 -6.70 25.26 -9.12
N LEU A 800 -7.53 24.80 -10.07
CA LEU A 800 -7.80 25.52 -11.32
C LEU A 800 -8.48 26.87 -11.09
N MET A 801 -9.48 26.92 -10.21
CA MET A 801 -10.17 28.16 -9.86
C MET A 801 -9.21 29.17 -9.22
N LEU A 802 -8.36 28.72 -8.29
CA LEU A 802 -7.38 29.58 -7.62
C LEU A 802 -6.26 30.02 -8.55
N ALA A 803 -5.74 29.13 -9.41
CA ALA A 803 -4.74 29.49 -10.41
C ALA A 803 -5.27 30.54 -11.40
N SER A 804 -6.54 30.40 -11.81
CA SER A 804 -7.22 31.39 -12.66
C SER A 804 -7.37 32.75 -11.97
N ALA A 805 -7.59 32.78 -10.65
CA ALA A 805 -7.62 34.02 -9.87
C ALA A 805 -6.27 34.74 -9.83
N PHE A 806 -5.15 34.02 -10.00
CA PHE A 806 -3.81 34.59 -10.20
C PHE A 806 -3.51 34.99 -11.66
N GLY A 807 -4.48 34.90 -12.56
CA GLY A 807 -4.32 35.25 -13.97
C GLY A 807 -3.65 34.16 -14.83
N LEU A 808 -3.54 32.94 -14.32
CA LEU A 808 -3.00 31.80 -15.08
C LEU A 808 -4.10 31.15 -15.91
N ALA A 809 -3.76 30.69 -17.11
CA ALA A 809 -4.70 29.95 -17.95
C ALA A 809 -4.80 28.49 -17.45
N PRO A 810 -6.01 27.97 -17.20
CA PRO A 810 -6.18 26.57 -16.81
C PRO A 810 -5.74 25.67 -17.97
N PRO A 811 -4.97 24.58 -17.72
CA PRO A 811 -4.56 23.67 -18.78
C PRO A 811 -5.77 22.91 -19.33
N PRO A 812 -5.78 22.59 -20.64
CA PRO A 812 -6.89 21.88 -21.26
C PRO A 812 -6.98 20.44 -20.76
N LEU A 813 -8.20 20.00 -20.49
CA LEU A 813 -8.52 18.61 -20.15
C LEU A 813 -8.79 17.80 -21.42
N THR A 814 -8.16 16.64 -21.57
CA THR A 814 -8.39 15.75 -22.73
C THR A 814 -8.95 14.41 -22.24
N ALA A 815 -10.17 14.07 -22.66
CA ALA A 815 -10.77 12.77 -22.37
C ALA A 815 -10.64 11.82 -23.56
N ILE A 816 -10.20 10.60 -23.31
CA ILE A 816 -10.07 9.54 -24.32
C ILE A 816 -10.80 8.28 -23.86
N GLN A 817 -11.08 7.39 -24.81
CA GLN A 817 -11.75 6.11 -24.58
C GLN A 817 -10.94 4.99 -25.23
N LEU A 818 -10.70 3.92 -24.45
CA LEU A 818 -9.92 2.76 -24.86
C LEU A 818 -10.71 1.44 -24.64
N PRO A 819 -10.59 0.43 -25.51
CA PRO A 819 -9.86 0.48 -26.79
C PRO A 819 -10.47 1.48 -27.78
N PHE A 820 -9.64 2.02 -28.66
CA PHE A 820 -10.11 3.00 -29.64
C PHE A 820 -11.01 2.35 -30.70
N ALA A 821 -12.23 2.85 -30.83
CA ALA A 821 -13.17 2.47 -31.89
C ALA A 821 -13.67 3.72 -32.62
N ALA A 822 -13.44 3.78 -33.94
CA ALA A 822 -13.83 4.92 -34.76
C ALA A 822 -15.36 5.12 -34.77
N GLY A 823 -15.80 6.35 -34.51
CA GLY A 823 -17.22 6.72 -34.47
C GLY A 823 -17.98 6.29 -33.21
N GLU A 824 -17.30 5.70 -32.21
CA GLU A 824 -17.92 5.37 -30.93
C GLU A 824 -18.09 6.65 -30.09
N PRO A 825 -19.29 6.93 -29.53
CA PRO A 825 -19.50 8.09 -28.67
C PRO A 825 -18.83 7.91 -27.31
N TRP A 826 -18.44 9.02 -26.69
CA TRP A 826 -17.91 9.03 -25.33
C TRP A 826 -18.92 8.50 -24.32
N ARG A 827 -18.50 7.55 -23.47
CA ARG A 827 -19.40 6.84 -22.54
C ARG A 827 -19.35 7.31 -21.09
N ALA A 828 -18.68 8.43 -20.82
CA ALA A 828 -18.62 8.99 -19.47
C ALA A 828 -19.86 9.83 -19.10
N LEU A 829 -20.66 10.22 -20.09
CA LEU A 829 -21.94 10.91 -19.94
C LEU A 829 -23.06 10.04 -20.51
N GLU A 830 -24.27 10.59 -20.62
CA GLU A 830 -25.37 9.92 -21.32
C GLU A 830 -24.93 9.49 -22.74
N PHE A 831 -25.17 8.22 -23.07
CA PHE A 831 -24.75 7.59 -24.31
C PHE A 831 -25.95 6.94 -25.02
N PRO A 832 -25.91 6.74 -26.35
CA PRO A 832 -27.03 6.16 -27.06
C PRO A 832 -27.27 4.70 -26.66
N ALA A 833 -28.54 4.29 -26.60
CA ALA A 833 -28.93 2.92 -26.27
C ALA A 833 -28.45 1.86 -27.30
N LYS A 834 -28.08 2.29 -28.51
CA LYS A 834 -27.54 1.43 -29.59
C LYS A 834 -26.31 2.07 -30.23
N PRO A 835 -25.29 1.29 -30.61
CA PRO A 835 -25.16 -0.16 -30.41
C PRO A 835 -24.98 -0.53 -28.92
N ALA A 836 -25.41 -1.74 -28.56
CA ALA A 836 -25.29 -2.23 -27.19
C ALA A 836 -23.81 -2.34 -26.78
N ILE A 837 -23.55 -2.07 -25.51
CA ILE A 837 -22.21 -2.13 -24.95
C ILE A 837 -21.87 -3.60 -24.68
N THR A 838 -20.89 -4.13 -25.43
CA THR A 838 -20.52 -5.56 -25.38
C THR A 838 -19.18 -5.84 -24.71
N SER A 839 -18.41 -4.80 -24.37
CA SER A 839 -17.07 -4.95 -23.81
C SER A 839 -16.66 -3.75 -22.97
N ASP A 840 -15.81 -4.03 -21.98
CA ASP A 840 -15.30 -3.03 -21.04
C ASP A 840 -14.60 -1.87 -21.77
N ARG A 841 -14.70 -0.69 -21.18
CA ARG A 841 -14.02 0.53 -21.66
C ARG A 841 -13.23 1.16 -20.53
N LEU A 842 -12.06 1.66 -20.88
CA LEU A 842 -11.27 2.56 -20.06
C LEU A 842 -11.53 3.99 -20.53
N LEU A 843 -12.11 4.79 -19.65
CA LEU A 843 -12.38 6.22 -19.80
C LEU A 843 -11.24 6.97 -19.11
N TYR A 844 -10.24 7.36 -19.89
CA TYR A 844 -9.04 8.01 -19.37
C TYR A 844 -9.10 9.50 -19.65
N THR A 845 -9.13 10.32 -18.61
CA THR A 845 -9.12 11.77 -18.70
C THR A 845 -7.79 12.29 -18.18
N CYS A 846 -7.10 13.10 -18.99
CA CYS A 846 -5.75 13.52 -18.68
C CYS A 846 -5.47 14.97 -19.06
N VAL A 847 -4.66 15.61 -18.22
CA VAL A 847 -4.03 16.90 -18.50
C VAL A 847 -2.66 16.64 -19.11
N TYR A 848 -2.47 17.04 -20.36
CA TYR A 848 -1.21 16.87 -21.08
C TYR A 848 -0.39 18.17 -21.05
N SER A 849 0.77 18.16 -20.38
CA SER A 849 1.69 19.32 -20.36
C SER A 849 2.34 19.63 -21.72
N GLN A 850 2.34 18.66 -22.64
CA GLN A 850 2.84 18.79 -24.00
C GLN A 850 2.05 17.88 -24.96
N LYS A 851 2.17 18.13 -26.27
CA LYS A 851 1.55 17.27 -27.28
C LYS A 851 2.07 15.83 -27.15
N PHE A 852 1.14 14.87 -27.12
CA PHE A 852 1.48 13.46 -27.02
C PHE A 852 2.36 13.00 -28.19
N ASN A 853 3.43 12.27 -27.86
CA ASN A 853 4.33 11.65 -28.83
C ASN A 853 4.53 10.18 -28.45
N PRO A 854 4.06 9.20 -29.26
CA PRO A 854 4.13 7.78 -28.93
C PRO A 854 5.57 7.23 -28.90
N ALA A 855 6.53 7.90 -29.53
CA ALA A 855 7.94 7.52 -29.51
C ALA A 855 8.72 8.12 -28.33
N ALA A 856 8.13 9.08 -27.61
CA ALA A 856 8.75 9.69 -26.45
C ALA A 856 8.45 8.90 -25.17
N ARG A 857 9.31 9.08 -24.17
CA ARG A 857 9.03 8.66 -22.79
C ARG A 857 7.79 9.39 -22.27
N GLN A 858 7.13 8.83 -21.28
CA GLN A 858 5.95 9.39 -20.62
C GLN A 858 6.17 9.40 -19.11
N CYS A 859 5.63 10.38 -18.41
CA CYS A 859 5.60 10.42 -16.95
C CYS A 859 4.41 11.24 -16.46
N GLY A 860 3.99 11.02 -15.21
CA GLY A 860 2.83 11.70 -14.66
C GLY A 860 2.34 11.05 -13.36
N VAL A 861 1.20 11.54 -12.91
CA VAL A 861 0.50 11.04 -11.72
C VAL A 861 -0.94 10.68 -12.06
N LEU A 862 -1.44 9.62 -11.44
CA LEU A 862 -2.85 9.25 -11.44
C LEU A 862 -3.49 9.78 -10.14
N LEU A 863 -4.55 10.57 -10.27
CA LEU A 863 -5.22 11.22 -9.15
C LEU A 863 -6.35 10.38 -8.56
N ASP A 864 -7.15 9.74 -9.41
CA ASP A 864 -8.28 8.91 -9.00
C ASP A 864 -8.56 7.82 -10.03
N GLU A 865 -9.13 6.71 -9.57
CA GLU A 865 -9.54 5.54 -10.35
C GLU A 865 -10.81 4.92 -9.76
N TRP A 866 -11.79 4.62 -10.61
CA TRP A 866 -12.99 3.88 -10.21
C TRP A 866 -13.61 3.13 -11.37
N THR A 867 -14.43 2.13 -11.07
CA THR A 867 -15.17 1.36 -12.07
C THR A 867 -16.66 1.46 -11.82
N GLU A 868 -17.41 1.83 -12.85
CA GLU A 868 -18.86 1.75 -12.89
C GLU A 868 -19.26 0.49 -13.66
N VAL A 869 -20.25 -0.25 -13.18
CA VAL A 869 -20.71 -1.47 -13.85
C VAL A 869 -22.09 -1.22 -14.44
N ILE A 870 -22.19 -1.35 -15.76
CA ILE A 870 -23.47 -1.37 -16.45
C ILE A 870 -24.04 -2.79 -16.30
N PRO A 871 -25.13 -3.00 -15.54
CA PRO A 871 -25.68 -4.32 -15.34
C PRO A 871 -26.22 -4.89 -16.65
N ALA A 872 -26.00 -6.17 -16.90
CA ALA A 872 -26.63 -6.85 -18.03
C ALA A 872 -28.15 -6.92 -17.82
N THR A 873 -28.91 -6.76 -18.90
CA THR A 873 -30.37 -6.87 -18.88
C THR A 873 -30.86 -8.32 -18.87
N LYS A 874 -29.96 -9.30 -19.06
CA LYS A 874 -30.24 -10.74 -19.06
C LYS A 874 -29.14 -11.47 -18.31
N ARG A 875 -29.50 -12.56 -17.63
CA ARG A 875 -28.59 -13.44 -16.91
C ARG A 875 -28.91 -14.88 -17.24
N ASP A 876 -27.88 -15.65 -17.56
CA ASP A 876 -27.99 -17.09 -17.67
C ASP A 876 -27.92 -17.69 -16.25
N THR A 877 -29.00 -18.37 -15.86
CA THR A 877 -29.09 -19.14 -14.60
C THR A 877 -29.04 -20.63 -14.92
N ALA A 878 -28.69 -21.46 -13.95
CA ALA A 878 -28.62 -22.90 -14.15
C ALA A 878 -29.70 -23.62 -13.34
N ILE A 879 -30.17 -24.75 -13.85
CA ILE A 879 -31.08 -25.64 -13.13
C ILE A 879 -30.41 -27.02 -13.08
N THR A 880 -30.34 -27.60 -11.89
CA THR A 880 -29.91 -28.98 -11.71
C THR A 880 -31.10 -29.87 -11.38
N PHE A 881 -31.15 -31.06 -11.95
CA PHE A 881 -32.22 -32.04 -11.79
C PHE A 881 -31.63 -33.31 -11.18
N ASN A 882 -32.36 -33.93 -10.25
CA ASN A 882 -32.06 -35.30 -9.88
C ASN A 882 -32.70 -36.22 -10.92
N TYR A 883 -31.85 -36.98 -11.61
CA TYR A 883 -32.26 -37.95 -12.59
C TYR A 883 -31.61 -39.28 -12.22
N ASP A 884 -32.43 -40.28 -11.98
CA ASP A 884 -31.97 -41.64 -11.73
C ASP A 884 -31.44 -42.22 -13.05
N ARG A 885 -30.11 -42.26 -13.19
CA ARG A 885 -29.47 -42.82 -14.38
C ARG A 885 -29.54 -44.34 -14.27
N PRO A 886 -29.95 -45.08 -15.31
CA PRO A 886 -29.91 -46.54 -15.28
C PRO A 886 -28.50 -47.03 -14.91
N ASP A 887 -28.39 -47.80 -13.82
CA ASP A 887 -27.13 -48.36 -13.31
C ASP A 887 -26.42 -49.32 -14.29
N ASN A 888 -27.12 -49.75 -15.34
CA ASN A 888 -26.62 -50.66 -16.35
C ASN A 888 -26.40 -49.95 -17.69
N GLU A 889 -25.22 -49.35 -17.88
CA GLU A 889 -24.71 -49.07 -19.21
C GLU A 889 -23.76 -50.19 -19.67
N PRO A 890 -23.88 -50.68 -20.92
CA PRO A 890 -22.84 -51.53 -21.48
C PRO A 890 -21.53 -50.71 -21.48
N PRO A 891 -20.42 -51.25 -20.93
CA PRO A 891 -19.13 -50.56 -21.03
C PRO A 891 -18.87 -50.28 -22.51
N GLN A 892 -18.29 -49.13 -22.83
CA GLN A 892 -17.95 -48.73 -24.21
C GLN A 892 -16.79 -49.58 -24.79
N THR A 893 -16.88 -50.91 -24.65
CA THR A 893 -15.85 -51.87 -25.01
C THR A 893 -16.46 -52.93 -25.92
N ILE A 894 -15.93 -53.01 -27.15
CA ILE A 894 -16.30 -54.03 -28.13
C ILE A 894 -15.27 -55.14 -28.03
N LEU A 895 -15.71 -56.37 -27.75
CA LEU A 895 -14.85 -57.54 -27.83
C LEU A 895 -14.81 -58.05 -29.28
N LEU A 896 -13.66 -57.88 -29.93
CA LEU A 896 -13.42 -58.40 -31.28
C LEU A 896 -12.91 -59.84 -31.17
N VAL A 897 -13.70 -60.80 -31.65
CA VAL A 897 -13.33 -62.23 -31.69
C VAL A 897 -13.07 -62.64 -33.13
N VAL A 898 -12.18 -63.62 -33.34
CA VAL A 898 -11.86 -64.22 -34.64
C VAL A 898 -12.24 -65.70 -34.64
N SER A 899 -12.75 -66.22 -35.77
CA SER A 899 -13.09 -67.64 -35.89
C SER A 899 -11.86 -68.52 -35.71
N ALA A 900 -11.95 -69.50 -34.80
CA ALA A 900 -10.90 -70.49 -34.55
C ALA A 900 -10.64 -71.40 -35.77
N SER A 901 -11.60 -71.53 -36.69
CA SER A 901 -11.47 -72.33 -37.91
C SER A 901 -11.18 -71.47 -39.14
N ASN A 902 -10.28 -71.93 -40.02
CA ASN A 902 -9.89 -71.27 -41.28
C ASN A 902 -11.02 -71.17 -42.33
N GLY A 903 -12.17 -71.81 -42.10
CA GLY A 903 -13.31 -71.81 -43.02
C GLY A 903 -14.33 -70.69 -42.78
N GLY A 904 -14.11 -69.82 -41.78
CA GLY A 904 -14.99 -68.68 -41.47
C GLY A 904 -16.35 -69.06 -40.82
N SER A 905 -16.58 -70.34 -40.53
CA SER A 905 -17.76 -70.80 -39.81
C SER A 905 -17.60 -70.63 -38.30
N TRP A 906 -18.49 -69.88 -37.66
CA TRP A 906 -18.55 -69.74 -36.21
C TRP A 906 -19.24 -70.94 -35.57
N GLN A 907 -18.61 -71.55 -34.57
CA GLN A 907 -19.30 -72.46 -33.66
C GLN A 907 -19.63 -71.74 -32.35
N TRP A 908 -20.80 -72.02 -31.80
CA TRP A 908 -21.26 -71.39 -30.55
C TRP A 908 -20.28 -71.63 -29.39
N ALA A 909 -19.73 -72.84 -29.30
CA ALA A 909 -18.74 -73.19 -28.28
C ALA A 909 -17.45 -72.35 -28.40
N ASP A 910 -17.03 -71.97 -29.61
CA ASP A 910 -15.84 -71.15 -29.84
C ASP A 910 -16.06 -69.70 -29.40
N LEU A 911 -17.28 -69.15 -29.57
CA LEU A 911 -17.63 -67.81 -29.09
C LEU A 911 -17.66 -67.74 -27.56
N VAL A 912 -18.27 -68.74 -26.91
CA VAL A 912 -18.28 -68.85 -25.45
C VAL A 912 -16.85 -69.09 -24.92
N GLY A 913 -16.08 -69.93 -25.61
CA GLY A 913 -14.67 -70.16 -25.32
C GLY A 913 -13.84 -68.88 -25.41
N ALA A 914 -14.04 -68.07 -26.45
CA ALA A 914 -13.33 -66.81 -26.64
C ALA A 914 -13.63 -65.77 -25.55
N LEU A 915 -14.85 -65.74 -25.01
CA LEU A 915 -15.19 -64.89 -23.87
C LEU A 915 -14.39 -65.30 -22.62
N ASN A 916 -14.38 -66.61 -22.31
CA ASN A 916 -13.63 -67.16 -21.17
C ASN A 916 -12.12 -66.97 -21.35
N GLU A 917 -11.59 -67.21 -22.56
CA GLU A 917 -10.19 -66.99 -22.89
C GLU A 917 -9.82 -65.51 -22.79
N THR A 918 -10.69 -64.59 -23.21
CA THR A 918 -10.46 -63.14 -23.06
C THR A 918 -10.39 -62.74 -21.59
N LEU A 919 -11.26 -63.29 -20.75
CA LEU A 919 -11.22 -63.05 -19.30
C LEU A 919 -9.95 -63.63 -18.67
N ASP A 920 -9.50 -64.82 -19.09
CA ASP A 920 -8.25 -65.41 -18.63
C ASP A 920 -7.02 -64.64 -19.13
N LEU A 921 -7.04 -64.12 -20.36
CA LEU A 921 -6.01 -63.24 -20.91
C LEU A 921 -5.98 -61.89 -20.18
N ALA A 922 -7.13 -61.32 -19.80
CA ALA A 922 -7.21 -60.10 -19.01
C ALA A 922 -6.53 -60.27 -17.63
N LYS A 923 -6.72 -61.43 -16.99
CA LYS A 923 -6.01 -61.77 -15.74
C LYS A 923 -4.50 -61.96 -15.97
N LYS A 924 -4.10 -62.57 -17.09
CA LYS A 924 -2.68 -62.76 -17.46
C LYS A 924 -1.99 -61.45 -17.87
N ARG A 925 -2.72 -60.44 -18.37
CA ARG A 925 -2.20 -59.10 -18.71
C ARG A 925 -1.71 -58.29 -17.51
N ALA A 926 -2.16 -58.64 -16.31
CA ALA A 926 -1.68 -58.02 -15.07
C ALA A 926 -0.34 -58.60 -14.57
N VAL A 927 0.24 -59.57 -15.29
CA VAL A 927 1.52 -60.18 -14.93
C VAL A 927 2.69 -59.31 -15.45
N GLU A 928 3.26 -58.50 -14.57
CA GLU A 928 4.51 -57.77 -14.76
C GLU A 928 5.78 -58.64 -14.59
N PRO A 929 6.92 -58.25 -15.21
CA PRO A 929 8.20 -58.94 -15.07
C PRO A 929 8.64 -59.17 -13.61
N ALA A 930 8.32 -58.24 -12.70
CA ALA A 930 8.62 -58.36 -11.28
C ALA A 930 7.95 -59.57 -10.59
N PHE A 931 6.80 -60.04 -11.11
CA PHE A 931 6.14 -61.25 -10.61
C PHE A 931 6.81 -62.54 -11.12
N LEU A 932 7.55 -62.49 -12.24
CA LEU A 932 8.25 -63.62 -12.84
C LEU A 932 9.72 -63.72 -12.40
N ASP A 933 10.35 -62.60 -12.08
CA ASP A 933 11.74 -62.48 -11.60
C ASP A 933 12.16 -63.45 -10.48
N PRO A 934 11.36 -63.63 -9.40
CA PRO A 934 11.72 -64.54 -8.31
C PRO A 934 11.50 -66.02 -8.64
N THR A 935 10.90 -66.35 -9.79
CA THR A 935 10.62 -67.72 -10.20
C THR A 935 11.75 -68.29 -11.07
N VAL A 936 11.88 -69.62 -11.14
CA VAL A 936 12.89 -70.28 -12.01
C VAL A 936 12.65 -69.95 -13.49
N TYR A 937 11.44 -69.48 -13.86
CA TYR A 937 11.06 -69.11 -15.21
C TYR A 937 11.77 -67.83 -15.72
N SER A 938 12.26 -66.95 -14.84
CA SER A 938 13.03 -65.76 -15.26
C SER A 938 14.32 -66.13 -16.01
N ARG A 939 14.90 -67.30 -15.72
CA ARG A 939 16.09 -67.85 -16.39
C ARG A 939 15.82 -68.37 -17.80
N PHE A 940 14.55 -68.63 -18.14
CA PHE A 940 14.14 -69.13 -19.44
C PHE A 940 13.56 -68.04 -20.35
N LEU A 941 13.41 -66.79 -19.88
CA LEU A 941 12.88 -65.68 -20.69
C LEU A 941 13.66 -65.42 -21.99
N PRO A 942 15.01 -65.53 -22.05
CA PRO A 942 15.73 -65.47 -23.33
C PRO A 942 15.63 -66.77 -24.15
N ALA A 943 15.18 -67.88 -23.56
CA ALA A 943 15.18 -69.22 -24.14
C ALA A 943 13.79 -69.70 -24.62
N THR A 944 12.70 -68.98 -24.31
CA THR A 944 11.38 -69.15 -24.95
C THR A 944 11.29 -68.49 -26.32
N VAL A 945 12.36 -67.79 -26.74
CA VAL A 945 12.52 -67.25 -28.10
C VAL A 945 12.89 -68.39 -29.05
N THR A 946 11.88 -69.05 -29.62
CA THR A 946 12.10 -69.84 -30.84
C THR A 946 11.81 -68.94 -32.02
N ALA A 947 12.85 -68.57 -32.79
CA ALA A 947 12.63 -67.90 -34.07
C ALA A 947 11.83 -68.85 -34.98
N SER A 948 10.67 -68.41 -35.48
CA SER A 948 9.95 -69.16 -36.52
C SER A 948 10.43 -68.62 -37.86
N THR A 949 11.08 -69.44 -38.66
CA THR A 949 11.61 -69.05 -39.96
C THR A 949 10.86 -69.78 -41.07
N SER A 950 10.59 -69.08 -42.17
CA SER A 950 9.97 -69.69 -43.37
C SER A 950 10.88 -70.72 -44.05
N TYR A 951 12.17 -70.75 -43.70
CA TYR A 951 13.19 -71.66 -44.23
C TYR A 951 14.05 -72.19 -43.08
N GLY A 952 14.27 -73.51 -43.02
CA GLY A 952 15.06 -74.16 -41.97
C GLY A 952 16.55 -74.00 -42.21
N ILE A 953 17.19 -73.03 -41.56
CA ILE A 953 18.64 -72.79 -41.72
C ILE A 953 19.39 -72.87 -40.37
N THR A 954 18.71 -72.94 -39.22
CA THR A 954 19.32 -73.15 -37.89
C THR A 954 18.35 -73.84 -36.92
N ILE A 955 18.73 -74.00 -35.63
CA ILE A 955 18.06 -74.75 -34.55
C ILE A 955 16.64 -74.26 -34.16
N ALA A 956 16.06 -73.38 -34.98
CA ALA A 956 14.69 -72.90 -34.93
C ALA A 956 13.68 -73.97 -35.39
N THR A 957 12.58 -74.14 -34.63
CA THR A 957 11.54 -75.14 -34.91
C THR A 957 10.62 -74.68 -36.04
N ALA A 958 10.54 -75.45 -37.12
CA ALA A 958 9.72 -75.16 -38.29
C ALA A 958 8.23 -75.52 -38.06
N LEU A 959 7.53 -74.77 -37.22
CA LEU A 959 6.09 -74.97 -36.93
C LEU A 959 5.20 -74.83 -38.19
N THR A 960 5.64 -74.06 -39.18
CA THR A 960 4.96 -73.87 -40.48
C THR A 960 4.97 -75.12 -41.36
N VAL A 961 5.90 -76.07 -41.14
CA VAL A 961 5.96 -77.35 -41.86
C VAL A 961 4.91 -78.34 -41.32
N ALA A 962 4.61 -78.29 -40.01
CA ALA A 962 3.69 -79.22 -39.36
C ALA A 962 2.21 -79.01 -39.77
N ASN A 963 1.85 -77.81 -40.23
CA ASN A 963 0.47 -77.46 -40.62
C ASN A 963 0.22 -77.53 -42.15
N GLY A 964 1.09 -78.19 -42.93
CA GLY A 964 0.85 -78.46 -44.36
C GLY A 964 0.88 -77.24 -45.30
N VAL A 965 1.35 -76.07 -44.82
CA VAL A 965 1.36 -74.82 -45.59
C VAL A 965 2.37 -74.86 -46.76
N ILE A 966 3.47 -75.62 -46.61
CA ILE A 966 4.49 -75.77 -47.67
C ILE A 966 3.99 -76.59 -48.86
N GLU A 967 3.14 -77.60 -48.65
CA GLU A 967 2.59 -78.42 -49.74
C GLU A 967 1.77 -77.57 -50.74
N ARG A 968 1.12 -76.50 -50.27
CA ARG A 968 0.35 -75.59 -51.15
C ARG A 968 1.19 -74.51 -51.82
N LEU A 969 2.35 -74.14 -51.27
CA LEU A 969 3.19 -73.06 -51.82
C LEU A 969 4.21 -73.54 -52.87
N GLN A 970 4.53 -74.84 -52.92
CA GLN A 970 5.51 -75.39 -53.86
C GLN A 970 4.94 -75.91 -55.19
N GLY A 971 3.62 -75.82 -55.44
CA GLY A 971 3.05 -76.08 -56.78
C GLY A 971 3.42 -77.43 -57.41
N GLY A 972 3.42 -78.52 -56.63
CA GLY A 972 3.59 -79.88 -57.15
C GLY A 972 2.31 -80.44 -57.79
N PRO A 973 2.38 -81.20 -58.89
CA PRO A 973 1.20 -81.66 -59.62
C PRO A 973 0.49 -82.82 -58.90
N HIS A 974 -0.78 -82.58 -58.56
CA HIS A 974 -1.88 -83.50 -58.25
C HIS A 974 -1.57 -84.91 -57.70
N ALA A 975 -1.96 -85.12 -56.43
CA ALA A 975 -2.78 -86.25 -55.99
C ALA A 975 -3.72 -85.79 -54.87
#